data_AF-A0A7W9HGN8-F1
#
_entry.id   AF-A0A7W9HGN8-F1
#
_cell.length_a   1.000
_cell.length_b   1.000
_cell.length_c   1.000
_cell.angle_alpha   90.00
_cell.angle_beta   90.00
_cell.angle_gamma   90.00
#
_symmetry.space_group_name_H-M   'P 1'
#
loop_
_entity.id
_entity.type
_entity.pdbx_description
1 polymer ?
#
loop_
_entity_poly.entity_id
_entity_poly.type
_entity_poly.pdbx_seq_one_letter_code
_entity_poly.pdbx_strand_id
1 'polypeptide(L)'
;MNIPELLARLDERGIQIDRREDRLLVRSLHGAIDDEVRQLLRDHKAALLAEIDRAGADAPASSGQQQLWLIDQVEGGGCAYNATAVLRVPGPVDDAALDAAFTGLVYRNEVFRTGLVVRNGELRQHVRPPAPVTVDHVDLGDPPADTADARIREIADASAVSRFDLANDVLVRATRLRMGDGDSVLVITMHHVAGDGLSMGLLHGELAELYAAAASGREPVLPLQLGQYRDYAHHQRQSAGERRKRPGEDEQADRFWARYLDGAPSTVLPLDRPRPARRTFAGDCVRFRLDAGLVARLREMAAGHETTLFVVLLAVLGSVLGRHGGQEDVVVATPVVDRPERRFEGMIGYFLNTVVIRCDLSGGGGFGTLVDRVRDSTLDALGYADTPFEQVVRAVGVQRSGTSNPVYQVMFALQTGRRSRPRLAGNEVEEIPYDPPTAKHDLTIMLDEDEAGLLGRLEYSTAVLDRESACLLAEHLVALAAAVAADPSRPVAAIPLATDAERAWIAEREGALRLRIVDGEGSRVPPGVIGRLVLDDEVSPERQLARRARWRPRGGIEVLDDAPAQPGQVGFEAAGPSAHGLATPSASALVAAVWAEVLGRHPASDDDFFALGGTSMALMEVHWQLRSRAGVEVPIAELLDDPRVGSMARLVAQHQERAEHEGPATRWRRAELPLRGPGHLWNVAAISTTRMWAAGVREIPGSAGETRSVVLRWDGDGWHEMPHPELEKVFGVAVAPSGAVWLSGRRGLLRFDGARFHRVAGGAPRYDCASVTRIGDELWTVVRPDDTPGAPTYVAAGGEDGGWRRLPLPLPQRATTRFGCLDGTSGRDVWAAVVVDVDDRRESWLTHWNGEGWHEVVPPPLGRAGVEIMRVVARGSEDVWVLGARLTDEGRASVMVRWDGRVWTEATLPVGHRGRITSLLAAGDGTLWAVGGGQGDAGVMLRSDDGGRHWESDAAPSSVLLGDIVLLPDADGFLVGGAADDGMALFRWERIR
;
A
#
# COMPACT_ATOMS: atom_id res chain seq x y z
N MET A 1 12.32 19.08 -36.12
CA MET A 1 12.59 17.65 -35.79
C MET A 1 13.81 17.51 -34.90
N ASN A 2 13.58 17.23 -33.61
CA ASN A 2 14.62 16.81 -32.67
C ASN A 2 14.89 15.30 -32.80
N ILE A 3 15.98 14.80 -32.21
CA ILE A 3 16.36 13.38 -32.31
C ILE A 3 15.30 12.43 -31.72
N PRO A 4 14.68 12.72 -30.57
CA PRO A 4 13.57 11.92 -30.05
C PRO A 4 12.36 11.82 -30.99
N GLU A 5 11.94 12.90 -31.65
CA GLU A 5 10.88 12.90 -32.65
C GLU A 5 11.24 12.06 -33.88
N LEU A 6 12.50 12.12 -34.32
CA LEU A 6 12.98 11.27 -35.40
C LEU A 6 12.94 9.80 -34.98
N LEU A 7 13.35 9.46 -33.75
CA LEU A 7 13.27 8.09 -33.23
C LEU A 7 11.82 7.59 -33.17
N ALA A 8 10.88 8.41 -32.71
CA ALA A 8 9.45 8.11 -32.70
C ALA A 8 8.92 7.78 -34.09
N ARG A 9 9.23 8.64 -35.07
CA ARG A 9 8.78 8.51 -36.46
C ARG A 9 9.38 7.29 -37.16
N LEU A 10 10.60 6.90 -36.78
CA LEU A 10 11.22 5.66 -37.24
C LEU A 10 10.50 4.45 -36.63
N ASP A 11 10.20 4.47 -35.33
CA ASP A 11 9.50 3.39 -34.62
C ASP A 11 8.05 3.18 -35.13
N GLU A 12 7.30 4.26 -35.38
CA GLU A 12 5.96 4.21 -36.02
C GLU A 12 5.98 3.49 -37.38
N ARG A 13 7.09 3.59 -38.10
CA ARG A 13 7.29 2.89 -39.39
C ARG A 13 7.90 1.49 -39.22
N GLY A 14 8.03 1.01 -37.99
CA GLY A 14 8.65 -0.28 -37.66
C GLY A 14 10.15 -0.31 -37.99
N ILE A 15 10.83 0.82 -37.89
CA ILE A 15 12.25 0.99 -38.21
C ILE A 15 13.04 1.11 -36.92
N GLN A 16 13.74 0.05 -36.57
CA GLN A 16 14.66 0.03 -35.44
C GLN A 16 16.05 0.45 -35.89
N ILE A 17 16.71 1.28 -35.08
CA ILE A 17 18.09 1.68 -35.31
C ILE A 17 18.98 1.26 -34.14
N ASP A 18 20.20 0.86 -34.45
CA ASP A 18 21.18 0.36 -33.49
C ASP A 18 22.59 0.79 -33.95
N ARG A 19 23.59 0.68 -33.06
CA ARG A 19 24.98 0.96 -33.39
C ARG A 19 25.73 -0.34 -33.69
N ARG A 20 26.48 -0.34 -34.79
CA ARG A 20 27.53 -1.34 -35.06
C ARG A 20 28.80 -0.62 -35.47
N GLU A 21 29.75 -0.50 -34.54
CA GLU A 21 30.94 0.36 -34.71
C GLU A 21 30.52 1.78 -35.09
N ASP A 22 31.14 2.44 -36.08
CA ASP A 22 30.77 3.82 -36.52
C ASP A 22 29.61 3.86 -37.54
N ARG A 23 28.78 2.81 -37.57
CA ARG A 23 27.66 2.68 -38.50
C ARG A 23 26.33 2.55 -37.77
N LEU A 24 25.34 3.25 -38.31
CA LEU A 24 23.94 3.11 -37.92
C LEU A 24 23.41 1.83 -38.58
N LEU A 25 23.14 0.81 -37.79
CA LEU A 25 22.42 -0.39 -38.22
C LEU A 25 20.93 -0.04 -38.24
N VAL A 26 20.24 -0.35 -39.33
CA VAL A 26 18.80 -0.07 -39.49
C VAL A 26 18.11 -1.38 -39.80
N ARG A 27 17.14 -1.77 -38.97
CA ARG A 27 16.29 -2.95 -39.18
C ARG A 27 14.87 -2.46 -39.43
N SER A 28 14.22 -2.97 -40.47
CA SER A 28 12.86 -2.55 -40.81
C SER A 28 12.09 -3.68 -41.50
N LEU A 29 10.77 -3.53 -41.55
CA LEU A 29 9.93 -4.31 -42.46
C LEU A 29 10.24 -3.96 -43.92
N HIS A 30 9.96 -4.89 -44.85
CA HIS A 30 10.23 -4.72 -46.27
C HIS A 30 9.38 -3.56 -46.84
N GLY A 31 10.03 -2.52 -47.37
CA GLY A 31 9.36 -1.33 -47.93
C GLY A 31 9.23 -0.14 -46.97
N ALA A 32 9.59 -0.27 -45.69
CA ALA A 32 9.48 0.82 -44.70
C ALA A 32 10.56 1.93 -44.87
N ILE A 33 11.65 1.64 -45.59
CA ILE A 33 12.74 2.60 -45.86
C ILE A 33 12.57 3.19 -47.26
N ASP A 34 11.88 4.31 -47.36
CA ASP A 34 11.78 5.15 -48.55
C ASP A 34 12.94 6.17 -48.65
N ASP A 35 12.99 6.97 -49.72
CA ASP A 35 14.06 7.94 -49.92
C ASP A 35 14.06 9.08 -48.90
N GLU A 36 12.89 9.42 -48.35
CA GLU A 36 12.74 10.39 -47.26
C GLU A 36 13.42 9.87 -45.98
N VAL A 37 13.12 8.64 -45.56
CA VAL A 37 13.73 7.99 -44.38
C VAL A 37 15.23 7.83 -44.57
N ARG A 38 15.70 7.44 -45.76
CA ARG A 38 17.15 7.37 -46.04
C ARG A 38 17.83 8.72 -45.87
N GLN A 39 17.16 9.79 -46.27
CA GLN A 39 17.70 11.13 -46.15
C GLN A 39 17.73 11.58 -44.68
N LEU A 40 16.66 11.37 -43.92
CA LEU A 40 16.59 11.67 -42.48
C LEU A 40 17.65 10.91 -41.67
N LEU A 41 17.86 9.61 -41.94
CA LEU A 41 18.88 8.81 -41.28
C LEU A 41 20.31 9.28 -41.60
N ARG A 42 20.54 9.81 -42.81
CA ARG A 42 21.84 10.37 -43.21
C ARG A 42 22.09 11.73 -42.58
N ASP A 43 21.11 12.62 -42.65
CA ASP A 43 21.22 14.00 -42.16
C ASP A 43 21.39 14.06 -40.63
N HIS A 44 20.86 13.06 -39.92
CA HIS A 44 20.94 12.97 -38.47
C HIS A 44 21.83 11.85 -37.95
N LYS A 45 22.63 11.18 -38.80
CA LYS A 45 23.46 10.01 -38.43
C LYS A 45 24.31 10.24 -37.18
N ALA A 46 25.06 11.34 -37.13
CA ALA A 46 25.98 11.62 -36.02
C ALA A 46 25.22 11.85 -34.70
N ALA A 47 24.08 12.52 -34.77
CA ALA A 47 23.24 12.79 -33.61
C ALA A 47 22.48 11.55 -33.14
N LEU A 48 22.04 10.67 -34.06
CA LEU A 48 21.47 9.36 -33.74
C LEU A 48 22.50 8.42 -33.11
N LEU A 49 23.73 8.38 -33.62
CA LEU A 49 24.80 7.60 -33.01
C LEU A 49 25.17 8.14 -31.63
N ALA A 50 25.28 9.46 -31.47
CA ALA A 50 25.53 10.08 -30.18
C ALA A 50 24.39 9.82 -29.18
N GLU A 51 23.14 9.77 -29.64
CA GLU A 51 21.98 9.44 -28.82
C GLU A 51 21.94 7.95 -28.44
N ILE A 52 22.28 7.04 -29.37
CA ILE A 52 22.42 5.60 -29.08
C ILE A 52 23.58 5.36 -28.11
N ASP A 53 24.71 6.06 -28.26
CA ASP A 53 25.83 5.97 -27.33
C ASP A 53 25.48 6.55 -25.95
N ARG A 54 24.58 7.54 -25.91
CA ARG A 54 24.02 8.07 -24.65
C ARG A 54 22.96 7.15 -24.05
N ALA A 55 22.11 6.52 -24.86
CA ALA A 55 21.03 5.65 -24.43
C ALA A 55 21.61 4.28 -24.02
N GLY A 56 21.53 3.97 -22.72
CA GLY A 56 22.15 2.76 -22.15
C GLY A 56 23.55 2.95 -21.55
N ALA A 57 24.16 4.14 -21.68
CA ALA A 57 25.31 4.52 -20.87
C ALA A 57 24.83 5.00 -19.50
N ASP A 58 25.21 4.29 -18.44
CA ASP A 58 24.80 4.66 -17.11
C ASP A 58 25.46 5.99 -16.67
N ALA A 59 24.67 6.85 -16.05
CA ALA A 59 25.11 8.09 -15.38
C ALA A 59 25.04 7.93 -13.85
N PRO A 60 25.77 8.71 -13.04
CA PRO A 60 25.57 8.65 -11.59
C PRO A 60 24.17 9.17 -11.23
N ALA A 61 23.56 8.62 -10.18
CA ALA A 61 22.35 9.19 -9.61
C ALA A 61 22.64 10.51 -8.87
N SER A 62 21.68 11.43 -8.84
CA SER A 62 21.77 12.62 -7.97
C SER A 62 21.69 12.21 -6.49
N SER A 63 22.06 13.11 -5.58
CA SER A 63 21.91 12.88 -4.13
C SER A 63 20.44 12.62 -3.75
N GLY A 64 19.52 13.38 -4.33
CA GLY A 64 18.09 13.23 -4.10
C GLY A 64 17.54 11.89 -4.62
N GLN A 65 17.97 11.45 -5.82
CA GLN A 65 17.60 10.13 -6.34
C GLN A 65 18.14 9.00 -5.45
N GLN A 66 19.35 9.13 -4.92
CA GLN A 66 19.91 8.16 -3.97
C GLN A 66 19.11 8.09 -2.68
N GLN A 67 18.69 9.24 -2.13
CA GLN A 67 17.87 9.28 -0.93
C GLN A 67 16.51 8.59 -1.16
N LEU A 68 15.81 8.92 -2.23
CA LEU A 68 14.50 8.31 -2.54
C LEU A 68 14.61 6.82 -2.85
N TRP A 69 15.66 6.39 -3.57
CA TRP A 69 15.91 4.97 -3.80
C TRP A 69 16.20 4.24 -2.50
N LEU A 70 17.00 4.82 -1.59
CA LEU A 70 17.31 4.20 -0.30
C LEU A 70 16.06 4.06 0.58
N ILE A 71 15.20 5.07 0.60
CA ILE A 71 13.89 5.03 1.26
C ILE A 71 13.07 3.87 0.69
N ASP A 72 12.96 3.79 -0.65
CA ASP A 72 12.26 2.72 -1.35
C ASP A 72 12.78 1.31 -0.97
N GLN A 73 14.10 1.14 -0.87
CA GLN A 73 14.72 -0.14 -0.49
C GLN A 73 14.52 -0.50 1.00
N VAL A 74 14.55 0.48 1.89
CA VAL A 74 14.34 0.25 3.34
C VAL A 74 12.87 -0.08 3.62
N GLU A 75 11.95 0.50 2.87
CA GLU A 75 10.52 0.41 3.13
C GLU A 75 9.82 -0.65 2.26
N GLY A 76 10.55 -1.29 1.34
CA GLY A 76 10.08 -2.41 0.52
C GLY A 76 9.17 -1.99 -0.64
N GLY A 77 9.47 -0.88 -1.30
CA GLY A 77 8.74 -0.40 -2.48
C GLY A 77 7.48 0.40 -2.16
N GLY A 78 7.58 1.48 -1.38
CA GLY A 78 6.43 2.27 -0.91
C GLY A 78 5.77 3.14 -2.00
N CYS A 79 4.53 3.56 -1.79
CA CYS A 79 3.79 4.45 -2.71
C CYS A 79 3.74 5.93 -2.25
N ALA A 80 4.28 6.23 -1.06
CA ALA A 80 4.20 7.57 -0.47
C ALA A 80 4.89 8.67 -1.29
N TYR A 81 5.80 8.28 -2.19
CA TYR A 81 6.53 9.19 -3.05
C TYR A 81 5.91 9.30 -4.45
N ASN A 82 4.70 8.78 -4.65
CA ASN A 82 3.89 9.09 -5.82
C ASN A 82 3.29 10.49 -5.68
N ALA A 83 3.43 11.31 -6.73
CA ALA A 83 2.82 12.62 -6.86
C ALA A 83 1.67 12.53 -7.86
N THR A 84 0.44 12.65 -7.36
CA THR A 84 -0.79 12.51 -8.16
C THR A 84 -1.51 13.85 -8.28
N ALA A 85 -1.88 14.20 -9.51
CA ALA A 85 -2.73 15.35 -9.84
C ALA A 85 -4.03 14.87 -10.49
N VAL A 86 -5.15 15.51 -10.14
CA VAL A 86 -6.47 15.24 -10.72
C VAL A 86 -6.95 16.50 -11.41
N LEU A 87 -7.15 16.42 -12.72
CA LEU A 87 -7.39 17.58 -13.58
C LEU A 87 -8.73 17.44 -14.31
N ARG A 88 -9.70 18.32 -14.07
CA ARG A 88 -10.90 18.44 -14.88
C ARG A 88 -10.60 19.25 -16.14
N VAL A 89 -10.89 18.65 -17.28
CA VAL A 89 -10.73 19.22 -18.62
C VAL A 89 -12.13 19.44 -19.17
N PRO A 90 -12.58 20.71 -19.28
CA PRO A 90 -13.89 20.99 -19.86
C PRO A 90 -13.95 20.55 -21.32
N GLY A 91 -15.06 19.94 -21.70
CA GLY A 91 -15.33 19.50 -23.07
C GLY A 91 -14.55 18.26 -23.54
N PRO A 92 -14.78 17.86 -24.81
CA PRO A 92 -14.26 16.61 -25.34
C PRO A 92 -12.74 16.65 -25.53
N VAL A 93 -12.10 15.52 -25.20
CA VAL A 93 -10.68 15.28 -25.43
C VAL A 93 -10.52 14.18 -26.49
N ASP A 94 -9.77 14.47 -27.54
CA ASP A 94 -9.28 13.50 -28.53
C ASP A 94 -8.25 12.53 -27.91
N ASP A 95 -8.58 11.24 -27.89
CA ASP A 95 -7.78 10.19 -27.28
C ASP A 95 -6.45 9.96 -28.00
N ALA A 96 -6.45 9.98 -29.33
CA ALA A 96 -5.25 9.76 -30.12
C ALA A 96 -4.26 10.92 -29.94
N ALA A 97 -4.78 12.16 -29.88
CA ALA A 97 -3.96 13.33 -29.58
C ALA A 97 -3.41 13.29 -28.14
N LEU A 98 -4.17 12.76 -27.18
CA LEU A 98 -3.71 12.62 -25.79
C LEU A 98 -2.62 11.56 -25.64
N ASP A 99 -2.79 10.38 -26.26
CA ASP A 99 -1.77 9.32 -26.27
C ASP A 99 -0.48 9.80 -26.95
N ALA A 100 -0.60 10.49 -28.09
CA ALA A 100 0.54 11.08 -28.79
C ALA A 100 1.24 12.14 -27.94
N ALA A 101 0.49 12.98 -27.24
CA ALA A 101 1.04 14.01 -26.37
C ALA A 101 1.79 13.42 -25.17
N PHE A 102 1.24 12.39 -24.54
CA PHE A 102 1.88 11.72 -23.40
C PHE A 102 3.13 10.94 -23.82
N THR A 103 3.09 10.29 -24.97
CA THR A 103 4.29 9.66 -25.58
C THR A 103 5.36 10.72 -25.88
N GLY A 104 4.99 11.85 -26.49
CA GLY A 104 5.90 12.97 -26.75
C GLY A 104 6.54 13.53 -25.48
N LEU A 105 5.77 13.63 -24.39
CA LEU A 105 6.25 14.09 -23.08
C LEU A 105 7.34 13.17 -22.52
N VAL A 106 7.11 11.84 -22.55
CA VAL A 106 8.07 10.83 -22.08
C VAL A 106 9.32 10.77 -22.98
N TYR A 107 9.16 11.01 -24.29
CA TYR A 107 10.28 11.03 -25.23
C TYR A 107 11.19 12.22 -25.02
N ARG A 108 10.59 13.39 -24.80
CA ARG A 108 11.29 14.64 -24.54
C ARG A 108 12.06 14.60 -23.21
N ASN A 109 11.45 14.04 -22.16
CA ASN A 109 11.99 14.05 -20.81
C ASN A 109 12.56 12.67 -20.42
N GLU A 110 13.88 12.50 -20.54
CA GLU A 110 14.56 11.23 -20.25
C GLU A 110 14.31 10.69 -18.84
N VAL A 111 14.08 11.58 -17.87
CA VAL A 111 13.91 11.23 -16.48
C VAL A 111 12.73 10.26 -16.26
N PHE A 112 11.66 10.36 -17.06
CA PHE A 112 10.51 9.44 -16.97
C PHE A 112 10.84 8.02 -17.43
N ARG A 113 11.85 7.85 -18.28
CA ARG A 113 12.32 6.55 -18.79
C ARG A 113 13.67 6.15 -18.18
N THR A 114 14.07 6.80 -17.09
CA THR A 114 15.33 6.53 -16.40
C THR A 114 15.09 5.58 -15.24
N GLY A 115 15.63 4.37 -15.33
CA GLY A 115 15.69 3.43 -14.21
C GLY A 115 16.87 3.71 -13.28
N LEU A 116 16.73 3.40 -12.00
CA LEU A 116 17.81 3.42 -11.01
C LEU A 116 18.34 2.00 -10.78
N VAL A 117 19.61 1.78 -11.11
CA VAL A 117 20.26 0.47 -11.05
C VAL A 117 21.58 0.54 -10.31
N VAL A 118 21.89 -0.48 -9.51
CA VAL A 118 23.19 -0.59 -8.83
C VAL A 118 24.20 -1.25 -9.75
N ARG A 119 25.33 -0.58 -10.01
CA ARG A 119 26.43 -1.08 -10.84
C ARG A 119 27.75 -0.80 -10.13
N ASN A 120 28.56 -1.85 -9.92
CA ASN A 120 29.84 -1.76 -9.20
C ASN A 120 29.73 -1.06 -7.83
N GLY A 121 28.66 -1.35 -7.08
CA GLY A 121 28.41 -0.75 -5.76
C GLY A 121 27.85 0.67 -5.78
N GLU A 122 27.66 1.29 -6.95
CA GLU A 122 27.13 2.65 -7.07
C GLU A 122 25.72 2.66 -7.68
N LEU A 123 24.83 3.47 -7.12
CA LEU A 123 23.52 3.74 -7.72
C LEU A 123 23.68 4.63 -8.95
N ARG A 124 23.20 4.14 -10.09
CA ARG A 124 23.33 4.78 -11.39
C ARG A 124 21.99 4.90 -12.09
N GLN A 125 21.88 5.93 -12.90
CA GLN A 125 20.77 6.17 -13.83
C GLN A 125 21.00 5.39 -15.11
N HIS A 126 20.01 4.60 -15.50
CA HIS A 126 19.97 3.86 -16.75
C HIS A 126 18.80 4.35 -17.60
N VAL A 127 19.11 5.17 -18.61
CA VAL A 127 18.09 5.74 -19.51
C VAL A 127 17.68 4.68 -20.53
N ARG A 128 16.42 4.24 -20.47
CA ARG A 128 15.88 3.26 -21.43
C ARG A 128 15.58 3.91 -22.77
N PRO A 129 15.60 3.15 -23.88
CA PRO A 129 15.15 3.64 -25.17
C PRO A 129 13.71 4.18 -25.12
N PRO A 130 13.37 5.17 -25.95
CA PRO A 130 11.98 5.63 -26.07
C PRO A 130 11.08 4.48 -26.55
N ALA A 131 9.92 4.32 -25.90
CA ALA A 131 8.85 3.40 -26.29
C ALA A 131 7.47 4.07 -26.09
N PRO A 132 6.47 3.82 -26.96
CA PRO A 132 5.16 4.45 -26.86
C PRO A 132 4.52 4.20 -25.50
N VAL A 133 3.83 5.22 -24.96
CA VAL A 133 3.14 5.14 -23.67
C VAL A 133 1.67 5.44 -23.89
N THR A 134 0.81 4.54 -23.42
CA THR A 134 -0.65 4.67 -23.54
C THR A 134 -1.25 5.31 -22.29
N VAL A 135 -2.22 6.19 -22.48
CA VAL A 135 -3.08 6.68 -21.40
C VAL A 135 -4.22 5.67 -21.20
N ASP A 136 -4.53 5.32 -19.96
CA ASP A 136 -5.69 4.46 -19.68
C ASP A 136 -6.98 5.25 -19.86
N HIS A 137 -7.97 4.69 -20.56
CA HIS A 137 -9.25 5.36 -20.82
C HIS A 137 -10.40 4.64 -20.12
N VAL A 138 -11.14 5.37 -19.29
CA VAL A 138 -12.29 4.89 -18.53
C VAL A 138 -13.51 5.74 -18.90
N ASP A 139 -14.62 5.11 -19.28
CA ASP A 139 -15.88 5.80 -19.51
C ASP A 139 -16.78 5.68 -18.28
N LEU A 140 -17.07 6.80 -17.62
CA LEU A 140 -17.95 6.82 -16.45
C LEU A 140 -19.43 6.95 -16.85
N GLY A 141 -19.74 7.34 -18.09
CA GLY A 141 -21.11 7.69 -18.48
C GLY A 141 -21.63 8.86 -17.68
N ASP A 142 -22.94 8.87 -17.38
CA ASP A 142 -23.61 9.96 -16.64
C ASP A 142 -24.13 9.48 -15.26
N PRO A 143 -23.24 9.16 -14.31
CA PRO A 143 -23.65 8.75 -12.98
C PRO A 143 -24.07 10.00 -12.16
N PRO A 144 -24.86 9.82 -11.08
CA PRO A 144 -25.10 10.91 -10.12
C PRO A 144 -23.78 11.53 -9.64
N ALA A 145 -23.77 12.85 -9.40
CA ALA A 145 -22.55 13.60 -9.07
C ALA A 145 -21.74 12.99 -7.91
N ASP A 146 -22.40 12.60 -6.81
CA ASP A 146 -21.74 11.96 -5.66
C ASP A 146 -21.05 10.64 -6.05
N THR A 147 -21.65 9.88 -6.97
CA THR A 147 -21.08 8.63 -7.51
C THR A 147 -19.91 8.91 -8.44
N ALA A 148 -19.98 9.98 -9.25
CA ALA A 148 -18.89 10.43 -10.12
C ALA A 148 -17.66 10.84 -9.29
N ASP A 149 -17.84 11.67 -8.27
CA ASP A 149 -16.76 12.13 -7.38
C ASP A 149 -16.12 10.95 -6.62
N ALA A 150 -16.95 10.03 -6.11
CA ALA A 150 -16.46 8.82 -5.45
C ALA A 150 -15.62 7.96 -6.40
N ARG A 151 -16.03 7.83 -7.67
CA ARG A 151 -15.33 7.02 -8.67
C ARG A 151 -14.04 7.69 -9.17
N ILE A 152 -14.04 9.00 -9.36
CA ILE A 152 -12.82 9.79 -9.64
C ILE A 152 -11.83 9.58 -8.50
N ARG A 153 -12.29 9.68 -7.25
CA ARG A 153 -11.45 9.48 -6.07
C ARG A 153 -10.88 8.08 -5.99
N GLU A 154 -11.69 7.05 -6.22
CA GLU A 154 -11.25 5.65 -6.22
C GLU A 154 -10.13 5.40 -7.25
N ILE A 155 -10.28 5.94 -8.47
CA ILE A 155 -9.27 5.81 -9.54
C ILE A 155 -8.00 6.61 -9.18
N ALA A 156 -8.16 7.81 -8.62
CA ALA A 156 -7.05 8.61 -8.14
C ALA A 156 -6.29 7.89 -7.01
N ASP A 157 -6.99 7.30 -6.04
CA ASP A 157 -6.41 6.54 -4.93
C ASP A 157 -5.69 5.29 -5.42
N ALA A 158 -6.29 4.52 -6.33
CA ALA A 158 -5.65 3.37 -6.95
C ALA A 158 -4.35 3.78 -7.69
N SER A 159 -4.38 4.92 -8.37
CA SER A 159 -3.19 5.49 -9.02
C SER A 159 -2.20 6.08 -8.02
N ALA A 160 -2.61 6.62 -6.88
CA ALA A 160 -1.68 7.13 -5.86
C ALA A 160 -0.96 5.98 -5.14
N VAL A 161 -1.63 4.85 -4.88
CA VAL A 161 -1.06 3.75 -4.09
C VAL A 161 -0.38 2.66 -4.91
N SER A 162 -0.55 2.64 -6.23
CA SER A 162 0.12 1.67 -7.09
C SER A 162 1.60 1.99 -7.26
N ARG A 163 2.47 1.00 -7.01
CA ARG A 163 3.93 1.16 -6.93
C ARG A 163 4.55 1.38 -8.31
N PHE A 164 5.67 2.09 -8.34
CA PHE A 164 6.58 2.12 -9.49
C PHE A 164 7.81 1.25 -9.18
N ASP A 165 8.17 0.36 -10.09
CA ASP A 165 9.50 -0.25 -10.07
C ASP A 165 10.53 0.79 -10.54
N LEU A 166 11.30 1.34 -9.60
CA LEU A 166 12.28 2.39 -9.89
C LEU A 166 13.39 1.94 -10.84
N ALA A 167 13.58 0.64 -11.06
CA ALA A 167 14.54 0.13 -12.04
C ALA A 167 13.95 0.03 -13.46
N ASN A 168 12.67 -0.34 -13.58
CA ASN A 168 12.11 -0.82 -14.86
C ASN A 168 10.93 -0.01 -15.40
N ASP A 169 10.18 0.69 -14.56
CA ASP A 169 8.93 1.34 -14.98
C ASP A 169 9.14 2.72 -15.59
N VAL A 170 8.25 3.12 -16.50
CA VAL A 170 8.07 4.52 -16.87
C VAL A 170 7.51 5.25 -15.65
N LEU A 171 8.24 6.25 -15.15
CA LEU A 171 7.99 6.89 -13.85
C LEU A 171 6.87 7.93 -13.89
N VAL A 172 5.97 7.82 -14.86
CA VAL A 172 4.76 8.63 -15.02
C VAL A 172 3.67 7.80 -15.71
N ARG A 173 2.43 7.94 -15.25
CA ARG A 173 1.24 7.33 -15.86
C ARG A 173 0.07 8.30 -15.85
N ALA A 174 -0.91 8.04 -16.72
CA ALA A 174 -2.13 8.83 -16.76
C ALA A 174 -3.35 7.95 -17.03
N THR A 175 -4.49 8.35 -16.44
CA THR A 175 -5.81 7.77 -16.70
C THR A 175 -6.78 8.89 -17.03
N ARG A 176 -7.42 8.82 -18.20
CA ARG A 176 -8.53 9.69 -18.62
C ARG A 176 -9.85 9.04 -18.23
N LEU A 177 -10.71 9.81 -17.57
CA LEU A 177 -12.09 9.48 -17.28
C LEU A 177 -13.00 10.35 -18.15
N ARG A 178 -13.86 9.76 -18.97
CA ARG A 178 -14.88 10.47 -19.73
C ARG A 178 -16.14 10.63 -18.89
N MET A 179 -16.63 11.86 -18.80
CA MET A 179 -17.85 12.23 -18.08
C MET A 179 -19.05 12.31 -19.04
N GLY A 180 -20.26 12.14 -18.51
CA GLY A 180 -21.51 12.09 -19.29
C GLY A 180 -21.92 13.42 -19.92
N ASP A 181 -21.45 14.53 -19.35
CA ASP A 181 -21.60 15.89 -19.88
C ASP A 181 -20.63 16.21 -21.02
N GLY A 182 -19.71 15.29 -21.35
CA GLY A 182 -18.69 15.45 -22.37
C GLY A 182 -17.36 16.00 -21.84
N ASP A 183 -17.27 16.36 -20.55
CA ASP A 183 -16.01 16.70 -19.91
C ASP A 183 -15.11 15.47 -19.74
N SER A 184 -13.84 15.70 -19.41
CA SER A 184 -12.92 14.64 -19.02
C SER A 184 -12.23 14.97 -17.70
N VAL A 185 -11.90 13.95 -16.92
CA VAL A 185 -10.98 14.06 -15.78
C VAL A 185 -9.71 13.30 -16.10
N LEU A 186 -8.56 13.91 -15.91
CA LEU A 186 -7.25 13.31 -16.14
C LEU A 186 -6.55 13.13 -14.80
N VAL A 187 -6.28 11.89 -14.43
CA VAL A 187 -5.47 11.51 -13.26
C VAL A 187 -4.06 11.26 -13.75
N ILE A 188 -3.11 12.12 -13.39
CA ILE A 188 -1.69 11.97 -13.73
C ILE A 188 -0.92 11.63 -12.45
N THR A 189 -0.13 10.57 -12.47
CA THR A 189 0.74 10.21 -11.35
C THR A 189 2.17 10.02 -11.82
N MET A 190 3.13 10.69 -11.16
CA MET A 190 4.56 10.48 -11.37
C MET A 190 5.25 10.05 -10.07
N HIS A 191 6.33 9.28 -10.15
CA HIS A 191 7.16 9.03 -8.98
C HIS A 191 8.07 10.23 -8.70
N HIS A 192 8.22 10.64 -7.44
CA HIS A 192 9.01 11.84 -7.07
C HIS A 192 10.49 11.74 -7.49
N VAL A 193 11.03 10.54 -7.69
CA VAL A 193 12.39 10.35 -8.20
C VAL A 193 12.59 10.96 -9.60
N ALA A 194 11.50 11.14 -10.35
CA ALA A 194 11.50 11.76 -11.67
C ALA A 194 11.00 13.21 -11.69
N GLY A 195 10.51 13.74 -10.57
CA GLY A 195 9.91 15.07 -10.54
C GLY A 195 9.58 15.62 -9.16
N ASP A 196 9.64 16.95 -9.05
CA ASP A 196 9.22 17.72 -7.89
C ASP A 196 7.96 18.56 -8.17
N GLY A 197 7.54 19.40 -7.22
CA GLY A 197 6.36 20.26 -7.37
C GLY A 197 6.46 21.24 -8.56
N LEU A 198 7.65 21.78 -8.85
CA LEU A 198 7.86 22.63 -10.03
C LEU A 198 7.74 21.81 -11.32
N SER A 199 8.28 20.60 -11.30
CA SER A 199 8.21 19.66 -12.42
C SER A 199 6.78 19.29 -12.79
N MET A 200 5.85 19.23 -11.82
CA MET A 200 4.41 19.06 -12.14
C MET A 200 3.85 20.23 -12.96
N GLY A 201 4.20 21.47 -12.62
CA GLY A 201 3.77 22.64 -13.39
C GLY A 201 4.31 22.62 -14.82
N LEU A 202 5.59 22.24 -14.98
CA LEU A 202 6.22 22.07 -16.29
C LEU A 202 5.54 20.95 -17.10
N LEU A 203 5.29 19.80 -16.46
CA LEU A 203 4.59 18.66 -17.06
C LEU A 203 3.25 19.08 -17.66
N HIS A 204 2.43 19.81 -16.90
CA HIS A 204 1.13 20.28 -17.37
C HIS A 204 1.25 21.21 -18.60
N GLY A 205 2.22 22.12 -18.59
CA GLY A 205 2.47 23.03 -19.71
C GLY A 205 2.96 22.32 -20.97
N GLU A 206 3.88 21.36 -20.83
CA GLU A 206 4.37 20.57 -21.96
C GLU A 206 3.29 19.66 -22.53
N LEU A 207 2.51 18.99 -21.68
CA LEU A 207 1.40 18.13 -22.11
C LEU A 207 0.34 18.92 -22.89
N ALA A 208 -0.01 20.11 -22.41
CA ALA A 208 -0.95 21.02 -23.07
C ALA A 208 -0.53 21.37 -24.51
N GLU A 209 0.74 21.75 -24.69
CA GLU A 209 1.28 22.14 -26.00
C GLU A 209 1.42 20.94 -26.94
N LEU A 210 1.90 19.80 -26.43
CA LEU A 210 2.01 18.56 -27.19
C LEU A 210 0.63 18.08 -27.66
N TYR A 211 -0.38 18.16 -26.79
CA TYR A 211 -1.76 17.85 -27.12
C TYR A 211 -2.31 18.76 -28.21
N ALA A 212 -2.17 20.08 -28.03
CA ALA A 212 -2.65 21.06 -29.00
C ALA A 212 -1.97 20.88 -30.37
N ALA A 213 -0.69 20.49 -30.37
CA ALA A 213 0.06 20.21 -31.59
C ALA A 213 -0.47 18.96 -32.31
N ALA A 214 -0.62 17.86 -31.57
CA ALA A 214 -1.15 16.60 -32.09
C ALA A 214 -2.58 16.75 -32.63
N ALA A 215 -3.47 17.40 -31.87
CA ALA A 215 -4.88 17.58 -32.24
C ALA A 215 -5.06 18.47 -33.49
N SER A 216 -4.13 19.37 -33.77
CA SER A 216 -4.18 20.27 -34.95
C SER A 216 -3.23 19.87 -36.07
N GLY A 217 -2.50 18.75 -35.93
CA GLY A 217 -1.55 18.27 -36.94
C GLY A 217 -0.38 19.24 -37.20
N ARG A 218 0.01 20.05 -36.20
CA ARG A 218 1.15 20.98 -36.27
C ARG A 218 2.33 20.44 -35.46
N GLU A 219 3.52 20.98 -35.69
CA GLU A 219 4.66 20.72 -34.80
C GLU A 219 4.46 21.45 -33.45
N PRO A 220 4.88 20.83 -32.32
CA PRO A 220 4.84 21.47 -31.01
C PRO A 220 5.90 22.57 -30.90
N VAL A 221 5.54 23.67 -30.25
CA VAL A 221 6.40 24.83 -29.98
C VAL A 221 6.76 24.83 -28.50
N LEU A 222 7.76 24.01 -28.15
CA LEU A 222 8.29 23.92 -26.79
C LEU A 222 9.63 24.66 -26.68
N PRO A 223 9.98 25.20 -25.49
CA PRO A 223 11.30 25.79 -25.26
C PRO A 223 12.43 24.82 -25.60
N LEU A 224 13.57 25.35 -26.07
CA LEU A 224 14.75 24.53 -26.28
C LEU A 224 15.25 23.95 -24.95
N GLN A 225 15.36 22.63 -24.88
CA GLN A 225 15.89 21.94 -23.70
C GLN A 225 17.40 21.74 -23.85
N LEU A 226 18.18 22.44 -23.01
CA LEU A 226 19.65 22.39 -23.02
C LEU A 226 20.15 21.34 -22.03
N GLY A 227 19.99 20.07 -22.38
CA GLY A 227 20.41 18.91 -21.59
C GLY A 227 19.24 18.13 -20.98
N GLN A 228 19.58 17.19 -20.10
CA GLN A 228 18.67 16.23 -19.47
C GLN A 228 19.02 16.07 -17.98
N TYR A 229 18.13 15.47 -17.19
CA TYR A 229 18.31 15.36 -15.73
C TYR A 229 19.62 14.63 -15.33
N ARG A 230 20.07 13.66 -16.14
CA ARG A 230 21.38 13.02 -15.95
C ARG A 230 22.56 14.00 -16.02
N ASP A 231 22.46 15.07 -16.81
CA ASP A 231 23.50 16.10 -16.90
C ASP A 231 23.58 16.91 -15.60
N TYR A 232 22.42 17.17 -14.97
CA TYR A 232 22.36 17.75 -13.63
C TYR A 232 23.00 16.83 -12.60
N ALA A 233 22.66 15.54 -12.59
CA ALA A 233 23.25 14.58 -11.66
C ALA A 233 24.78 14.46 -11.83
N HIS A 234 25.27 14.48 -13.07
CA HIS A 234 26.70 14.55 -13.37
C HIS A 234 27.33 15.84 -12.83
N HIS A 235 26.73 17.00 -13.08
CA HIS A 235 27.20 18.28 -12.58
C HIS A 235 27.28 18.30 -11.05
N GLN A 236 26.22 17.85 -10.36
CA GLN A 236 26.16 17.78 -8.90
C GLN A 236 27.29 16.91 -8.34
N ARG A 237 27.58 15.77 -8.97
CA ARG A 237 28.68 14.86 -8.57
C ARG A 237 30.06 15.46 -8.80
N GLN A 238 30.26 16.12 -9.93
CA GLN A 238 31.52 16.79 -10.25
C GLN A 238 31.79 17.92 -9.24
N SER A 239 30.80 18.79 -8.99
CA SER A 239 30.89 19.87 -8.02
C SER A 239 31.18 19.36 -6.62
N ALA A 240 30.54 18.26 -6.17
CA ALA A 240 30.85 17.62 -4.91
C ALA A 240 32.29 17.06 -4.86
N GLY A 241 32.75 16.43 -5.94
CA GLY A 241 34.11 15.91 -6.04
C GLY A 241 35.18 17.02 -6.06
N GLU A 242 34.88 18.19 -6.62
CA GLU A 242 35.77 19.35 -6.60
C GLU A 242 35.84 20.00 -5.21
N ARG A 243 34.72 20.14 -4.51
CA ARG A 243 34.69 20.58 -3.10
C ARG A 243 35.52 19.67 -2.21
N ARG A 244 35.39 18.35 -2.37
CA ARG A 244 36.19 17.36 -1.64
C ARG A 244 37.71 17.48 -1.87
N LYS A 245 38.13 18.01 -3.03
CA LYS A 245 39.56 18.25 -3.34
C LYS A 245 40.10 19.54 -2.71
N ARG A 246 39.22 20.44 -2.24
CA ARG A 246 39.61 21.66 -1.53
C ARG A 246 39.72 21.36 -0.03
N PRO A 247 40.92 21.52 0.58
CA PRO A 247 41.10 21.20 1.98
C PRO A 247 40.15 22.01 2.88
N GLY A 248 39.32 21.33 3.67
CA GLY A 248 38.56 21.92 4.78
C GLY A 248 37.11 22.34 4.50
N GLU A 249 36.64 22.39 3.24
CA GLU A 249 35.24 22.79 2.93
C GLU A 249 34.21 21.76 3.44
N ASP A 250 34.38 20.47 3.11
CA ASP A 250 33.50 19.39 3.61
C ASP A 250 33.57 19.26 5.14
N GLU A 251 34.76 19.40 5.72
CA GLU A 251 34.93 19.39 7.17
C GLU A 251 34.23 20.59 7.84
N GLN A 252 34.15 21.73 7.15
CA GLN A 252 33.44 22.90 7.67
C GLN A 252 31.93 22.68 7.67
N ALA A 253 31.36 22.10 6.61
CA ALA A 253 29.95 21.73 6.57
C ALA A 253 29.61 20.67 7.63
N ASP A 254 30.43 19.61 7.75
CA ASP A 254 30.22 18.57 8.77
C ASP A 254 30.33 19.14 10.19
N ARG A 255 31.33 20.00 10.47
CA ARG A 255 31.48 20.70 11.76
C ARG A 255 30.29 21.63 12.04
N PHE A 256 29.77 22.32 11.02
CA PHE A 256 28.60 23.17 11.17
C PHE A 256 27.39 22.33 11.58
N TRP A 257 27.01 21.31 10.81
CA TRP A 257 25.83 20.50 11.10
C TRP A 257 25.93 19.75 12.43
N ALA A 258 27.10 19.20 12.76
CA ALA A 258 27.34 18.54 14.04
C ALA A 258 27.13 19.51 15.21
N ARG A 259 27.64 20.75 15.11
CA ARG A 259 27.47 21.77 16.15
C ARG A 259 26.05 22.35 16.18
N TYR A 260 25.48 22.61 15.01
CA TYR A 260 24.17 23.23 14.86
C TYR A 260 23.05 22.32 15.37
N LEU A 261 23.19 20.99 15.25
CA LEU A 261 22.21 20.02 15.75
C LEU A 261 22.63 19.34 17.06
N ASP A 262 23.75 19.76 17.65
CA ASP A 262 24.17 19.27 18.96
C ASP A 262 23.09 19.57 20.01
N GLY A 263 22.73 18.55 20.78
CA GLY A 263 21.66 18.60 21.78
C GLY A 263 20.25 18.90 21.23
N ALA A 264 20.04 18.97 19.91
CA ALA A 264 18.73 19.22 19.32
C ALA A 264 17.81 18.02 19.58
N PRO A 265 16.64 18.22 20.23
CA PRO A 265 15.74 17.12 20.49
C PRO A 265 14.97 16.76 19.21
N SER A 266 14.61 15.47 19.04
CA SER A 266 13.57 15.13 18.07
C SER A 266 12.28 15.83 18.47
N THR A 267 11.58 16.42 17.51
CA THR A 267 10.27 17.04 17.73
C THR A 267 9.29 16.00 18.27
N VAL A 268 8.79 16.24 19.47
CA VAL A 268 7.81 15.42 20.19
C VAL A 268 6.43 15.82 19.70
N LEU A 269 5.80 14.92 18.97
CA LEU A 269 4.45 15.11 18.48
C LEU A 269 3.42 14.58 19.49
N PRO A 270 2.20 15.16 19.51
CA PRO A 270 1.16 14.72 20.41
C PRO A 270 0.46 13.44 19.89
N LEU A 271 1.20 12.33 19.86
CA LEU A 271 0.69 11.08 19.26
C LEU A 271 -0.52 10.54 20.03
N ASP A 272 -1.51 10.02 19.32
CA ASP A 272 -2.68 9.34 19.89
C ASP A 272 -2.39 7.87 20.22
N ARG A 273 -1.35 7.32 19.60
CA ARG A 273 -0.91 5.93 19.68
C ARG A 273 0.61 5.84 19.48
N PRO A 274 1.30 4.84 20.06
CA PRO A 274 2.73 4.68 19.88
C PRO A 274 3.08 4.40 18.41
N ARG A 275 4.30 4.78 18.01
CA ARG A 275 4.80 4.46 16.65
C ARG A 275 4.84 2.94 16.45
N PRO A 276 4.41 2.43 15.29
CA PRO A 276 4.54 1.02 14.98
C PRO A 276 6.03 0.62 14.89
N ALA A 277 6.32 -0.67 15.11
CA ALA A 277 7.68 -1.23 15.01
C ALA A 277 8.29 -1.12 13.60
N ARG A 278 7.45 -1.00 12.58
CA ARG A 278 7.83 -0.63 11.22
C ARG A 278 6.95 0.50 10.75
N ARG A 279 7.56 1.50 10.15
CA ARG A 279 6.86 2.64 9.58
C ARG A 279 5.84 2.20 8.53
N THR A 280 4.69 2.86 8.53
CA THR A 280 3.68 2.75 7.47
C THR A 280 3.45 4.11 6.83
N PHE A 281 2.95 4.09 5.60
CA PHE A 281 2.67 5.30 4.83
C PHE A 281 1.20 5.63 4.75
N ALA A 282 0.34 4.94 5.50
CA ALA A 282 -1.07 5.29 5.56
C ALA A 282 -1.21 6.70 6.14
N GLY A 283 -1.92 7.55 5.41
CA GLY A 283 -2.04 8.95 5.74
C GLY A 283 -3.43 9.50 5.46
N ASP A 284 -3.69 10.66 6.02
CA ASP A 284 -4.88 11.45 5.75
C ASP A 284 -4.49 12.94 5.85
N CYS A 285 -5.35 13.82 5.37
CA CYS A 285 -5.10 15.25 5.25
C CYS A 285 -6.25 16.07 5.84
N VAL A 286 -5.88 17.10 6.61
CA VAL A 286 -6.79 18.16 7.06
C VAL A 286 -6.42 19.45 6.34
N ARG A 287 -7.42 20.11 5.75
CA ARG A 287 -7.25 21.44 5.16
C ARG A 287 -7.68 22.54 6.13
N PHE A 288 -6.94 23.64 6.13
CA PHE A 288 -7.25 24.85 6.90
C PHE A 288 -6.88 26.10 6.09
N ARG A 289 -7.30 27.28 6.54
CA ARG A 289 -7.04 28.51 5.79
C ARG A 289 -6.58 29.65 6.69
N LEU A 290 -5.59 30.41 6.21
CA LEU A 290 -5.25 31.73 6.71
C LEU A 290 -5.78 32.73 5.69
N ASP A 291 -6.75 33.55 6.08
CA ASP A 291 -7.36 34.51 5.16
C ASP A 291 -6.36 35.59 4.69
N ALA A 292 -6.65 36.21 3.53
CA ALA A 292 -5.80 37.23 2.94
C ALA A 292 -5.48 38.40 3.89
N GLY A 293 -6.41 38.78 4.77
CA GLY A 293 -6.20 39.86 5.72
C GLY A 293 -5.21 39.47 6.83
N LEU A 294 -5.29 38.25 7.33
CA LEU A 294 -4.32 37.68 8.27
C LEU A 294 -2.95 37.55 7.61
N VAL A 295 -2.88 37.01 6.40
CA VAL A 295 -1.63 36.85 5.64
C VAL A 295 -0.96 38.21 5.40
N ALA A 296 -1.72 39.25 5.07
CA ALA A 296 -1.19 40.61 4.92
C ALA A 296 -0.53 41.12 6.21
N ARG A 297 -1.18 40.96 7.38
CA ARG A 297 -0.59 41.35 8.67
C ARG A 297 0.67 40.55 9.03
N LEU A 298 0.69 39.25 8.73
CA LEU A 298 1.88 38.42 8.93
C LEU A 298 3.04 38.83 8.01
N ARG A 299 2.75 39.32 6.80
CA ARG A 299 3.75 39.90 5.89
C ARG A 299 4.29 41.24 6.39
N GLU A 300 3.43 42.08 6.94
CA GLU A 300 3.86 43.34 7.57
C GLU A 300 4.80 43.06 8.74
N MET A 301 4.49 42.05 9.57
CA MET A 301 5.39 41.58 10.62
C MET A 301 6.71 41.06 10.05
N ALA A 302 6.67 40.21 9.02
CA ALA A 302 7.88 39.71 8.37
C ALA A 302 8.77 40.87 7.88
N ALA A 303 8.18 41.88 7.22
CA ALA A 303 8.89 43.06 6.77
C ALA A 303 9.47 43.88 7.93
N GLY A 304 8.73 44.04 9.04
CA GLY A 304 9.20 44.74 10.23
C GLY A 304 10.38 44.07 10.93
N HIS A 305 10.55 42.77 10.76
CA HIS A 305 11.67 41.97 11.27
C HIS A 305 12.71 41.60 10.19
N GLU A 306 12.67 42.29 9.04
CA GLU A 306 13.59 42.06 7.91
C GLU A 306 13.70 40.57 7.51
N THR A 307 12.55 39.89 7.51
CA THR A 307 12.45 38.45 7.26
C THR A 307 11.32 38.12 6.28
N THR A 308 11.09 36.84 6.05
CA THR A 308 10.07 36.33 5.13
C THR A 308 8.84 35.83 5.86
N LEU A 309 7.71 35.76 5.14
CA LEU A 309 6.49 35.12 5.62
C LEU A 309 6.73 33.66 6.05
N PHE A 310 7.63 32.95 5.37
CA PHE A 310 8.04 31.59 5.74
C PHE A 310 8.58 31.53 7.16
N VAL A 311 9.50 32.42 7.54
CA VAL A 311 10.11 32.44 8.88
C VAL A 311 9.07 32.74 9.96
N VAL A 312 8.17 33.70 9.70
CA VAL A 312 7.09 34.03 10.64
C VAL A 312 6.18 32.82 10.87
N LEU A 313 5.75 32.15 9.80
CA LEU A 313 4.90 30.97 9.89
C LEU A 313 5.62 29.77 10.52
N LEU A 314 6.93 29.62 10.26
CA LEU A 314 7.75 28.61 10.92
C LEU A 314 7.86 28.87 12.44
N ALA A 315 7.98 30.13 12.87
CA ALA A 315 7.96 30.49 14.28
C ALA A 315 6.59 30.21 14.93
N VAL A 316 5.47 30.45 14.21
CA VAL A 316 4.13 30.05 14.67
C VAL A 316 4.05 28.53 14.81
N LEU A 317 4.47 27.78 13.80
CA LEU A 317 4.46 26.32 13.81
C LEU A 317 5.31 25.76 14.96
N GLY A 318 6.56 26.21 15.08
CA GLY A 318 7.47 25.81 16.16
C GLY A 318 6.85 26.05 17.53
N SER A 319 6.18 27.20 17.72
CA SER A 319 5.48 27.53 18.96
C SER A 319 4.31 26.59 19.28
N VAL A 320 3.53 26.18 18.27
CA VAL A 320 2.44 25.20 18.45
C VAL A 320 3.03 23.85 18.81
N LEU A 321 4.01 23.37 18.05
CA LEU A 321 4.66 22.07 18.27
C LEU A 321 5.33 22.01 19.64
N GLY A 322 6.04 23.06 20.04
CA GLY A 322 6.70 23.14 21.36
C GLY A 322 5.71 23.03 22.51
N ARG A 323 4.51 23.61 22.39
CA ARG A 323 3.47 23.51 23.44
C ARG A 323 2.77 22.15 23.47
N HIS A 324 2.54 21.55 22.30
CA HIS A 324 1.97 20.20 22.22
C HIS A 324 2.97 19.12 22.66
N GLY A 325 4.27 19.32 22.39
CA GLY A 325 5.36 18.42 22.78
C GLY A 325 5.95 18.68 24.17
N GLY A 326 5.69 19.86 24.75
CA GLY A 326 6.32 20.32 25.99
C GLY A 326 7.82 20.57 25.83
N GLN A 327 8.23 21.13 24.68
CA GLN A 327 9.62 21.41 24.30
C GLN A 327 9.83 22.91 24.08
N GLU A 328 11.01 23.39 24.48
CA GLU A 328 11.48 24.75 24.19
C GLU A 328 12.40 24.81 22.96
N ASP A 329 12.69 23.67 22.34
CA ASP A 329 13.45 23.57 21.09
C ASP A 329 12.81 22.51 20.21
N VAL A 330 12.58 22.86 18.95
CA VAL A 330 11.85 22.04 17.98
C VAL A 330 12.62 22.02 16.66
N VAL A 331 12.75 20.84 16.05
CA VAL A 331 13.38 20.67 14.74
C VAL A 331 12.32 20.44 13.67
N VAL A 332 12.33 21.28 12.64
CA VAL A 332 11.42 21.19 11.49
C VAL A 332 12.24 21.11 10.21
N ALA A 333 11.92 20.17 9.33
CA ALA A 333 12.52 20.12 8.00
C ALA A 333 11.77 21.00 7.01
N THR A 334 12.50 21.49 6.01
CA THR A 334 11.93 22.19 4.87
C THR A 334 12.62 21.74 3.58
N PRO A 335 11.88 21.56 2.47
CA PRO A 335 12.48 21.27 1.19
C PRO A 335 13.06 22.55 0.59
N VAL A 336 14.28 22.47 0.07
CA VAL A 336 14.94 23.55 -0.69
C VAL A 336 15.16 23.10 -2.14
N VAL A 337 15.03 24.03 -3.08
CA VAL A 337 15.20 23.75 -4.52
C VAL A 337 16.65 24.00 -4.91
N ASP A 338 17.29 23.01 -5.53
CA ASP A 338 18.66 23.05 -6.03
C ASP A 338 18.66 23.11 -7.57
N ARG A 339 18.36 24.28 -8.14
CA ARG A 339 18.46 24.56 -9.59
C ARG A 339 19.54 25.61 -9.85
N PRO A 340 20.83 25.23 -9.84
CA PRO A 340 21.95 26.17 -9.75
C PRO A 340 22.23 26.95 -11.05
N GLU A 341 21.73 26.46 -12.19
CA GLU A 341 21.97 27.06 -13.49
C GLU A 341 20.66 27.22 -14.27
N ARG A 342 20.56 28.28 -15.10
CA ARG A 342 19.38 28.55 -15.95
C ARG A 342 18.95 27.38 -16.82
N ARG A 343 19.90 26.55 -17.28
CA ARG A 343 19.58 25.36 -18.11
C ARG A 343 18.75 24.30 -17.37
N PHE A 344 18.73 24.32 -16.03
CA PHE A 344 17.95 23.40 -15.21
C PHE A 344 16.60 23.99 -14.76
N GLU A 345 16.36 25.30 -14.90
CA GLU A 345 15.11 25.95 -14.45
C GLU A 345 13.86 25.36 -15.13
N GLY A 346 13.95 25.10 -16.44
CA GLY A 346 12.85 24.54 -17.24
C GLY A 346 12.88 23.01 -17.41
N MET A 347 13.58 22.28 -16.54
CA MET A 347 13.78 20.84 -16.66
C MET A 347 12.89 20.06 -15.70
N ILE A 348 12.25 18.99 -16.18
CA ILE A 348 11.55 18.03 -15.31
C ILE A 348 12.59 17.13 -14.62
N GLY A 349 12.49 17.00 -13.29
CA GLY A 349 13.40 16.19 -12.50
C GLY A 349 13.27 16.42 -10.99
N TYR A 350 13.99 15.63 -10.19
CA TYR A 350 13.99 15.79 -8.73
C TYR A 350 15.12 16.72 -8.26
N PHE A 351 14.82 17.99 -7.99
CA PHE A 351 15.81 19.00 -7.59
C PHE A 351 15.70 19.40 -6.12
N LEU A 352 14.98 18.63 -5.30
CA LEU A 352 14.81 18.98 -3.89
C LEU A 352 15.95 18.41 -3.04
N ASN A 353 16.41 19.22 -2.09
CA ASN A 353 17.17 18.77 -0.92
C ASN A 353 16.37 19.08 0.36
N THR A 354 16.71 18.41 1.47
CA THR A 354 16.06 18.66 2.77
C THR A 354 17.00 19.42 3.70
N VAL A 355 16.53 20.55 4.23
CA VAL A 355 17.23 21.34 5.24
C VAL A 355 16.47 21.27 6.56
N VAL A 356 17.17 21.09 7.67
CA VAL A 356 16.58 21.06 9.01
C VAL A 356 16.81 22.39 9.72
N ILE A 357 15.75 22.96 10.28
CA ILE A 357 15.75 24.26 10.96
C ILE A 357 15.38 24.04 12.43
N ARG A 358 16.20 24.57 13.34
CA ARG A 358 15.92 24.61 14.77
C ARG A 358 15.07 25.84 15.09
N CYS A 359 14.05 25.64 15.90
CA CYS A 359 13.23 26.70 16.45
C CYS A 359 13.48 26.78 17.95
N ASP A 360 14.42 27.66 18.35
CA ASP A 360 14.67 27.95 19.77
C ASP A 360 13.57 28.86 20.34
N LEU A 361 12.65 28.21 21.06
CA LEU A 361 11.50 28.83 21.72
C LEU A 361 11.85 29.39 23.11
N SER A 362 13.09 29.22 23.57
CA SER A 362 13.55 29.68 24.89
C SER A 362 13.73 31.21 24.95
N GLY A 363 14.08 31.74 26.13
CA GLY A 363 14.59 33.12 26.25
C GLY A 363 13.57 34.24 26.53
N GLY A 364 12.29 33.93 26.70
CA GLY A 364 11.26 34.95 27.04
C GLY A 364 11.09 36.05 25.99
N GLY A 365 10.23 37.04 26.26
CA GLY A 365 9.96 38.17 25.36
C GLY A 365 8.82 37.95 24.37
N GLY A 366 8.56 38.96 23.54
CA GLY A 366 7.46 38.97 22.55
C GLY A 366 7.72 38.07 21.35
N PHE A 367 6.67 37.80 20.56
CA PHE A 367 6.77 36.96 19.37
C PHE A 367 7.79 37.46 18.34
N GLY A 368 7.99 38.78 18.22
CA GLY A 368 9.00 39.35 17.34
C GLY A 368 10.44 38.88 17.65
N THR A 369 10.81 38.74 18.93
CA THR A 369 12.13 38.23 19.32
C THR A 369 12.31 36.76 18.95
N LEU A 370 11.23 35.97 18.99
CA LEU A 370 11.25 34.59 18.49
C LEU A 370 11.46 34.57 16.97
N VAL A 371 10.78 35.44 16.23
CA VAL A 371 10.95 35.58 14.77
C VAL A 371 12.40 35.91 14.42
N ASP A 372 13.06 36.80 15.16
CA ASP A 372 14.47 37.11 14.95
C ASP A 372 15.38 35.88 15.15
N ARG A 373 15.17 35.12 16.23
CA ARG A 373 15.94 33.88 16.47
C ARG A 373 15.71 32.82 15.39
N VAL A 374 14.46 32.60 14.99
CA VAL A 374 14.12 31.63 13.94
C VAL A 374 14.65 32.10 12.57
N ARG A 375 14.66 33.41 12.29
CA ARG A 375 15.31 33.99 11.11
C ARG A 375 16.80 33.63 11.09
N ASP A 376 17.51 33.93 12.18
CA ASP A 376 18.95 33.73 12.25
C ASP A 376 19.29 32.23 12.12
N SER A 377 18.56 31.35 12.80
CA SER A 377 18.71 29.90 12.67
C SER A 377 18.39 29.38 11.26
N THR A 378 17.39 29.97 10.59
CA THR A 378 17.03 29.63 9.21
C THR A 378 18.14 30.06 8.24
N LEU A 379 18.70 31.26 8.40
CA LEU A 379 19.79 31.76 7.56
C LEU A 379 21.06 30.94 7.73
N ASP A 380 21.41 30.58 8.96
CA ASP A 380 22.54 29.70 9.25
C ASP A 380 22.39 28.34 8.54
N ALA A 381 21.22 27.70 8.67
CA ALA A 381 20.94 26.42 8.03
C ALA A 381 20.94 26.52 6.49
N LEU A 382 20.36 27.59 5.93
CA LEU A 382 20.34 27.81 4.48
C LEU A 382 21.72 28.12 3.90
N GLY A 383 22.64 28.68 4.69
CA GLY A 383 24.04 28.84 4.31
C GLY A 383 24.76 27.52 3.97
N TYR A 384 24.20 26.39 4.39
CA TYR A 384 24.68 25.04 4.12
C TYR A 384 23.66 24.17 3.38
N ALA A 385 22.67 24.77 2.70
CA ALA A 385 21.58 24.08 2.01
C ALA A 385 22.02 23.09 0.92
N ASP A 386 23.21 23.27 0.35
CA ASP A 386 23.78 22.36 -0.66
C ASP A 386 24.32 21.05 -0.07
N THR A 387 24.36 20.95 1.28
CA THR A 387 24.80 19.72 1.97
C THR A 387 23.73 18.64 1.76
N PRO A 388 24.04 17.50 1.12
CA PRO A 388 23.08 16.41 0.98
C PRO A 388 22.57 15.96 2.34
N PHE A 389 21.27 15.72 2.48
CA PHE A 389 20.68 15.34 3.77
C PHE A 389 21.37 14.12 4.42
N GLU A 390 21.80 13.12 3.63
CA GLU A 390 22.57 11.97 4.13
C GLU A 390 23.90 12.36 4.81
N GLN A 391 24.54 13.43 4.33
CA GLN A 391 25.74 13.98 4.95
C GLN A 391 25.41 14.66 6.28
N VAL A 392 24.26 15.34 6.38
CA VAL A 392 23.78 15.90 7.66
C VAL A 392 23.56 14.78 8.68
N VAL A 393 22.86 13.71 8.31
CA VAL A 393 22.62 12.55 9.20
C VAL A 393 23.95 11.96 9.69
N ARG A 394 24.95 11.83 8.81
CA ARG A 394 26.29 11.37 9.17
C ARG A 394 26.99 12.32 10.14
N ALA A 395 26.98 13.62 9.86
CA ALA A 395 27.68 14.62 10.65
C ALA A 395 27.17 14.68 12.10
N VAL A 396 25.86 14.48 12.30
CA VAL A 396 25.22 14.47 13.63
C VAL A 396 25.37 13.11 14.33
N GLY A 397 25.61 12.03 13.58
CA GLY A 397 25.76 10.68 14.15
C GLY A 397 24.44 10.07 14.66
N VAL A 398 23.30 10.52 14.14
CA VAL A 398 21.98 9.98 14.52
C VAL A 398 21.78 8.61 13.88
N GLN A 399 21.47 7.60 14.69
CA GLN A 399 21.12 6.28 14.18
C GLN A 399 19.75 6.29 13.52
N ARG A 400 19.64 5.60 12.39
CA ARG A 400 18.35 5.37 11.73
C ARG A 400 17.55 4.37 12.53
N SER A 401 16.25 4.60 12.62
CA SER A 401 15.30 3.63 13.15
C SER A 401 14.35 3.21 12.03
N GLY A 402 13.85 1.98 12.06
CA GLY A 402 12.77 1.53 11.17
C GLY A 402 11.40 2.17 11.48
N THR A 403 11.31 3.05 12.48
CA THR A 403 10.05 3.58 13.03
C THR A 403 9.86 5.08 12.84
N SER A 404 10.93 5.85 12.61
CA SER A 404 10.91 7.31 12.51
C SER A 404 12.01 7.84 11.58
N ASN A 405 11.84 9.07 11.09
CA ASN A 405 12.86 9.71 10.26
C ASN A 405 14.06 10.11 11.12
N PRO A 406 15.28 10.10 10.56
CA PRO A 406 16.43 10.64 11.26
C PRO A 406 16.31 12.16 11.38
N VAL A 407 16.66 12.72 12.54
CA VAL A 407 16.75 14.16 12.84
C VAL A 407 15.41 14.92 12.97
N TYR A 408 14.40 14.65 12.14
CA TYR A 408 13.16 15.45 12.11
C TYR A 408 11.90 14.62 11.89
N GLN A 409 10.79 15.00 12.53
CA GLN A 409 9.49 14.33 12.34
C GLN A 409 8.46 15.17 11.59
N VAL A 410 8.71 16.48 11.47
CA VAL A 410 7.79 17.45 10.88
C VAL A 410 8.43 18.10 9.65
N MET A 411 7.69 18.12 8.55
CA MET A 411 8.05 18.85 7.33
C MET A 411 7.18 20.11 7.20
N PHE A 412 7.79 21.23 6.83
CA PHE A 412 7.10 22.50 6.58
C PHE A 412 7.52 23.09 5.22
N ALA A 413 6.53 23.41 4.39
CA ALA A 413 6.75 24.04 3.09
C ALA A 413 5.75 25.18 2.84
N LEU A 414 6.23 26.25 2.21
CA LEU A 414 5.42 27.36 1.74
C LEU A 414 5.65 27.54 0.24
N GLN A 415 4.57 27.53 -0.54
CA GLN A 415 4.57 27.80 -1.96
C GLN A 415 3.89 29.16 -2.21
N THR A 416 4.68 30.15 -2.60
CA THR A 416 4.19 31.49 -2.96
C THR A 416 4.14 31.64 -4.48
N GLY A 417 3.03 32.16 -5.00
CA GLY A 417 2.88 32.49 -6.42
C GLY A 417 1.63 31.89 -7.06
N ARG A 418 1.16 32.49 -8.16
CA ARG A 418 0.02 31.96 -8.92
C ARG A 418 0.41 30.65 -9.58
N ARG A 419 -0.31 29.57 -9.26
CA ARG A 419 -0.32 28.36 -10.08
C ARG A 419 -0.80 28.73 -11.49
N SER A 420 0.01 28.43 -12.50
CA SER A 420 -0.43 28.53 -13.89
C SER A 420 -1.54 27.53 -14.13
N ARG A 421 -2.69 27.98 -14.64
CA ARG A 421 -3.75 27.06 -15.08
C ARG A 421 -3.46 26.61 -16.50
N PRO A 422 -3.12 25.32 -16.72
CA PRO A 422 -2.83 24.81 -18.04
C PRO A 422 -4.09 24.85 -18.90
N ARG A 423 -3.92 24.91 -20.22
CA ARG A 423 -5.03 24.76 -21.16
C ARG A 423 -4.91 23.44 -21.89
N LEU A 424 -5.95 22.64 -21.90
CA LEU A 424 -6.02 21.39 -22.67
C LEU A 424 -7.28 21.45 -23.54
N ALA A 425 -7.17 21.02 -24.80
CA ALA A 425 -8.26 21.14 -25.79
C ALA A 425 -8.82 22.56 -25.95
N GLY A 426 -7.97 23.59 -25.74
CA GLY A 426 -8.38 25.00 -25.81
C GLY A 426 -9.11 25.53 -24.56
N ASN A 427 -9.44 24.64 -23.61
CA ASN A 427 -10.14 24.97 -22.38
C ASN A 427 -9.17 25.09 -21.20
N GLU A 428 -9.51 25.99 -20.27
CA GLU A 428 -8.79 26.13 -19.01
C GLU A 428 -9.05 24.89 -18.16
N VAL A 429 -7.99 24.20 -17.75
CA VAL A 429 -8.06 23.00 -16.92
C VAL A 429 -8.22 23.42 -15.46
N GLU A 430 -9.12 22.75 -14.76
CA GLU A 430 -9.35 22.92 -13.34
C GLU A 430 -8.67 21.78 -12.56
N GLU A 431 -7.85 22.11 -11.56
CA GLU A 431 -7.28 21.11 -10.66
C GLU A 431 -8.33 20.76 -9.59
N ILE A 432 -8.76 19.49 -9.55
CA ILE A 432 -9.65 18.99 -8.51
C ILE A 432 -8.82 18.77 -7.24
N PRO A 433 -9.17 19.37 -6.09
CA PRO A 433 -8.45 19.16 -4.85
C PRO A 433 -8.41 17.67 -4.47
N TYR A 434 -7.20 17.12 -4.45
CA TYR A 434 -6.95 15.71 -4.15
C TYR A 434 -5.95 15.60 -3.02
N ASP A 435 -6.29 14.81 -2.00
CA ASP A 435 -5.36 14.41 -0.95
C ASP A 435 -5.15 12.91 -1.06
N PRO A 436 -3.94 12.44 -1.36
CA PRO A 436 -3.62 11.02 -1.39
C PRO A 436 -3.85 10.38 0.00
N PRO A 437 -4.21 9.08 0.07
CA PRO A 437 -4.36 8.34 1.32
C PRO A 437 -3.00 7.94 1.93
N THR A 438 -1.96 8.76 1.71
CA THR A 438 -0.58 8.47 2.09
C THR A 438 0.05 9.63 2.85
N ALA A 439 0.96 9.35 3.78
CA ALA A 439 1.73 10.36 4.50
C ALA A 439 3.24 10.05 4.51
N LYS A 440 4.06 10.99 4.03
CA LYS A 440 5.53 10.82 3.93
C LYS A 440 6.27 11.03 5.24
N HIS A 441 5.63 11.69 6.20
CA HIS A 441 6.17 12.10 7.51
C HIS A 441 5.11 11.84 8.58
N ASP A 442 5.48 11.88 9.86
CA ASP A 442 4.46 11.85 10.92
C ASP A 442 3.50 13.03 10.75
N LEU A 443 4.04 14.18 10.34
CA LEU A 443 3.32 15.41 10.06
C LEU A 443 4.00 16.22 8.95
N THR A 444 3.24 16.64 7.95
CA THR A 444 3.67 17.57 6.90
C THR A 444 2.68 18.72 6.80
N ILE A 445 3.18 19.95 6.87
CA ILE A 445 2.37 21.15 6.68
C ILE A 445 2.84 21.84 5.40
N MET A 446 1.94 21.93 4.44
CA MET A 446 2.13 22.64 3.18
C MET A 446 1.16 23.82 3.12
N LEU A 447 1.68 25.00 2.85
CA LEU A 447 0.89 26.21 2.64
C LEU A 447 1.03 26.65 1.19
N ASP A 448 -0.09 26.75 0.48
CA ASP A 448 -0.16 27.26 -0.88
C ASP A 448 -0.85 28.62 -0.89
N GLU A 449 -0.27 29.58 -1.59
CA GLU A 449 -0.89 30.89 -1.75
C GLU A 449 -1.90 30.94 -2.91
N ASP A 450 -3.08 31.47 -2.62
CA ASP A 450 -4.14 31.74 -3.59
C ASP A 450 -4.70 33.17 -3.43
N GLU A 451 -5.72 33.52 -4.22
CA GLU A 451 -6.35 34.84 -4.16
C GLU A 451 -7.01 35.15 -2.80
N ALA A 452 -7.34 34.11 -2.04
CA ALA A 452 -8.10 34.20 -0.80
C ALA A 452 -7.21 34.11 0.45
N GLY A 453 -5.89 33.92 0.29
CA GLY A 453 -4.88 33.89 1.36
C GLY A 453 -3.92 32.71 1.20
N LEU A 454 -3.70 31.97 2.29
CA LEU A 454 -2.94 30.71 2.29
C LEU A 454 -3.88 29.54 2.57
N LEU A 455 -3.96 28.60 1.62
CA LEU A 455 -4.59 27.30 1.83
C LEU A 455 -3.57 26.34 2.43
N GLY A 456 -3.82 25.89 3.66
CA GLY A 456 -2.99 24.92 4.36
C GLY A 456 -3.47 23.49 4.17
N ARG A 457 -2.53 22.57 3.96
CA ARG A 457 -2.71 21.12 4.04
C ARG A 457 -1.84 20.60 5.18
N LEU A 458 -2.47 19.92 6.13
CA LEU A 458 -1.82 19.16 7.19
C LEU A 458 -2.01 17.67 6.87
N GLU A 459 -0.98 17.08 6.27
CA GLU A 459 -0.88 15.64 6.02
C GLU A 459 -0.28 14.97 7.26
N TYR A 460 -0.88 13.87 7.72
CA TYR A 460 -0.41 13.16 8.91
C TYR A 460 -0.51 11.65 8.74
N SER A 461 0.36 10.93 9.44
CA SER A 461 0.31 9.46 9.48
C SER A 461 -0.82 8.98 10.40
N THR A 462 -1.76 8.21 9.84
CA THR A 462 -2.88 7.64 10.60
C THR A 462 -2.43 6.56 11.58
N ALA A 463 -1.21 6.06 11.41
CA ALA A 463 -0.57 5.14 12.34
C ALA A 463 -0.20 5.77 13.69
N VAL A 464 -0.19 7.11 13.79
CA VAL A 464 0.23 7.83 15.02
C VAL A 464 -0.74 8.92 15.47
N LEU A 465 -1.53 9.49 14.56
CA LEU A 465 -2.48 10.57 14.83
C LEU A 465 -3.88 10.23 14.30
N ASP A 466 -4.89 10.66 15.05
CA ASP A 466 -6.29 10.70 14.62
C ASP A 466 -6.62 12.02 13.92
N ARG A 467 -7.66 11.99 13.08
CA ARG A 467 -8.14 13.16 12.34
C ARG A 467 -8.52 14.31 13.27
N GLU A 468 -9.12 14.01 14.41
CA GLU A 468 -9.50 15.02 15.41
C GLU A 468 -8.28 15.74 15.99
N SER A 469 -7.20 15.01 16.28
CA SER A 469 -5.93 15.59 16.76
C SER A 469 -5.27 16.45 15.68
N ALA A 470 -5.31 16.01 14.44
CA ALA A 470 -4.82 16.77 13.29
C ALA A 470 -5.64 18.07 13.06
N CYS A 471 -6.98 18.01 13.12
CA CYS A 471 -7.85 19.19 13.07
C CYS A 471 -7.52 20.18 14.18
N LEU A 472 -7.38 19.68 15.40
CA LEU A 472 -7.04 20.50 16.55
C LEU A 472 -5.67 21.19 16.41
N LEU A 473 -4.66 20.50 15.88
CA LEU A 473 -3.37 21.12 15.55
C LEU A 473 -3.49 22.24 14.51
N ALA A 474 -4.29 22.02 13.46
CA ALA A 474 -4.53 23.03 12.44
C ALA A 474 -5.28 24.26 13.00
N GLU A 475 -6.29 24.05 13.85
CA GLU A 475 -7.04 25.13 14.51
C GLU A 475 -6.13 25.96 15.43
N HIS A 476 -5.27 25.30 16.21
CA HIS A 476 -4.28 25.96 17.05
C HIS A 476 -3.26 26.78 16.25
N LEU A 477 -2.85 26.29 15.08
CA LEU A 477 -1.97 27.03 14.18
C LEU A 477 -2.63 28.32 13.68
N VAL A 478 -3.89 28.25 13.25
CA VAL A 478 -4.67 29.42 12.81
C VAL A 478 -4.89 30.40 13.96
N ALA A 479 -5.28 29.91 15.14
CA ALA A 479 -5.51 30.73 16.32
C ALA A 479 -4.25 31.47 16.76
N LEU A 480 -3.11 30.77 16.82
CA LEU A 480 -1.84 31.40 17.18
C LEU A 480 -1.40 32.43 16.14
N ALA A 481 -1.50 32.11 14.84
CA ALA A 481 -1.20 33.03 13.76
C ALA A 481 -2.03 34.32 13.86
N ALA A 482 -3.33 34.20 14.12
CA ALA A 482 -4.22 35.34 14.31
C ALA A 482 -3.85 36.19 15.52
N ALA A 483 -3.53 35.54 16.65
CA ALA A 483 -3.18 36.22 17.89
C ALA A 483 -1.85 36.97 17.81
N VAL A 484 -0.80 36.36 17.22
CA VAL A 484 0.50 37.05 17.06
C VAL A 484 0.41 38.20 16.06
N ALA A 485 -0.43 38.07 15.03
CA ALA A 485 -0.66 39.16 14.07
C ALA A 485 -1.43 40.34 14.69
N ALA A 486 -2.20 40.10 15.76
CA ALA A 486 -2.95 41.15 16.46
C ALA A 486 -2.09 41.89 17.49
N ASP A 487 -1.22 41.17 18.22
CA ASP A 487 -0.30 41.76 19.20
C ASP A 487 1.05 41.02 19.20
N PRO A 488 2.02 41.46 18.38
CA PRO A 488 3.34 40.83 18.28
C PRO A 488 4.22 41.03 19.53
N SER A 489 3.85 41.98 20.39
CA SER A 489 4.61 42.30 21.61
C SER A 489 4.33 41.32 22.75
N ARG A 490 3.21 40.60 22.66
CA ARG A 490 2.78 39.64 23.67
C ARG A 490 3.76 38.46 23.77
N PRO A 491 4.14 38.04 24.99
CA PRO A 491 4.96 36.85 25.15
C PRO A 491 4.25 35.62 24.59
N VAL A 492 4.98 34.82 23.81
CA VAL A 492 4.41 33.67 23.10
C VAL A 492 3.69 32.75 24.08
N ALA A 493 4.35 32.33 25.16
CA ALA A 493 3.76 31.48 26.21
C ALA A 493 2.42 31.99 26.77
N ALA A 494 2.24 33.31 26.85
CA ALA A 494 1.04 33.96 27.38
C ALA A 494 -0.10 34.11 26.35
N ILE A 495 0.10 33.73 25.08
CA ILE A 495 -0.94 33.77 24.05
C ILE A 495 -1.86 32.54 24.22
N PRO A 496 -3.17 32.72 24.47
CA PRO A 496 -4.09 31.60 24.59
C PRO A 496 -4.18 30.86 23.26
N LEU A 497 -3.88 29.56 23.28
CA LEU A 497 -4.13 28.68 22.14
C LEU A 497 -5.60 28.25 22.05
N ALA A 498 -6.29 28.19 23.20
CA ALA A 498 -7.60 27.59 23.30
C ALA A 498 -8.68 28.38 22.54
N THR A 499 -9.40 27.72 21.64
CA THR A 499 -10.58 28.29 20.97
C THR A 499 -11.72 28.53 21.96
N ASP A 500 -12.70 29.38 21.61
CA ASP A 500 -13.84 29.67 22.48
C ASP A 500 -14.65 28.40 22.82
N ALA A 501 -14.78 27.50 21.85
CA ALA A 501 -15.43 26.21 22.01
C ALA A 501 -14.65 25.30 22.97
N GLU A 502 -13.33 25.23 22.84
CA GLU A 502 -12.47 24.49 23.77
C GLU A 502 -12.55 25.05 25.18
N ARG A 503 -12.55 26.38 25.36
CA ARG A 503 -12.67 26.98 26.69
C ARG A 503 -13.98 26.61 27.36
N ALA A 504 -15.09 26.57 26.62
CA ALA A 504 -16.37 26.10 27.14
C ALA A 504 -16.33 24.60 27.49
N TRP A 505 -15.76 23.77 26.62
CA TRP A 505 -15.62 22.33 26.80
C TRP A 505 -14.73 21.96 28.00
N ILE A 506 -13.63 22.70 28.22
CA ILE A 506 -12.73 22.55 29.36
C ILE A 506 -13.48 22.94 30.64
N ALA A 507 -14.13 24.09 30.66
CA ALA A 507 -14.84 24.59 31.85
C ALA A 507 -15.91 23.60 32.35
N GLU A 508 -16.64 22.96 31.44
CA GLU A 508 -17.62 21.91 31.77
C GLU A 508 -16.95 20.71 32.48
N ARG A 509 -15.83 20.21 31.94
CA ARG A 509 -15.12 19.04 32.46
C ARG A 509 -14.39 19.31 33.76
N GLU A 510 -13.75 20.46 33.89
CA GLU A 510 -13.11 20.87 35.13
C GLU A 510 -14.13 20.96 36.26
N GLY A 511 -15.32 21.49 35.99
CA GLY A 511 -16.43 21.54 36.95
C GLY A 511 -16.93 20.15 37.36
N ALA A 512 -16.99 19.20 36.42
CA ALA A 512 -17.42 17.84 36.70
C ALA A 512 -16.38 17.00 37.47
N LEU A 513 -15.09 17.18 37.17
CA LEU A 513 -14.01 16.32 37.68
C LEU A 513 -13.23 16.93 38.85
N ARG A 514 -13.42 18.22 39.16
CA ARG A 514 -12.58 19.00 40.11
C ARG A 514 -11.08 18.91 39.81
N LEU A 515 -10.75 18.74 38.53
CA LEU A 515 -9.38 18.61 38.02
C LEU A 515 -9.15 19.70 36.97
N ARG A 516 -7.98 20.33 37.01
CA ARG A 516 -7.54 21.31 35.99
C ARG A 516 -6.21 20.88 35.41
N ILE A 517 -5.98 21.18 34.14
CA ILE A 517 -4.64 21.11 33.53
C ILE A 517 -4.20 22.54 33.25
N VAL A 518 -3.10 22.95 33.87
CA VAL A 518 -2.62 24.33 33.85
C VAL A 518 -1.18 24.43 33.37
N ASP A 519 -0.82 25.57 32.79
CA ASP A 519 0.56 25.85 32.36
C ASP A 519 1.49 26.23 33.55
N GLY A 520 2.66 26.77 33.22
CA GLY A 520 3.62 27.27 34.21
C GLY A 520 3.11 28.46 35.04
N GLU A 521 2.18 29.25 34.48
CA GLU A 521 1.60 30.44 35.10
C GLU A 521 0.27 30.16 35.81
N GLY A 522 -0.26 28.93 35.71
CA GLY A 522 -1.52 28.52 36.32
C GLY A 522 -2.75 28.73 35.41
N SER A 523 -2.54 29.12 34.15
CA SER A 523 -3.62 29.31 33.17
C SER A 523 -4.06 27.98 32.55
N ARG A 524 -5.34 27.87 32.19
CA ARG A 524 -5.91 26.68 31.54
C ARG A 524 -5.23 26.41 30.20
N VAL A 525 -4.86 25.14 29.97
CA VAL A 525 -4.32 24.71 28.67
C VAL A 525 -5.41 24.02 27.82
N PRO A 526 -5.40 24.23 26.48
CA PRO A 526 -6.33 23.53 25.59
C PRO A 526 -6.03 22.04 25.43
N PRO A 527 -6.95 21.28 24.81
CA PRO A 527 -6.69 19.90 24.41
C PRO A 527 -5.42 19.74 23.58
N GLY A 528 -4.73 18.60 23.73
CA GLY A 528 -3.45 18.30 23.09
C GLY A 528 -2.22 18.99 23.69
N VAL A 529 -2.39 20.13 24.36
CA VAL A 529 -1.28 20.89 24.99
C VAL A 529 -0.89 20.31 26.34
N ILE A 530 0.41 20.20 26.58
CA ILE A 530 0.95 19.67 27.83
C ILE A 530 0.94 20.75 28.91
N GLY A 531 0.39 20.40 30.08
CA GLY A 531 0.46 21.20 31.30
C GLY A 531 0.64 20.32 32.53
N ARG A 532 0.43 20.90 33.71
CA ARG A 532 0.40 20.21 35.00
C ARG A 532 -1.03 19.88 35.40
N LEU A 533 -1.27 18.65 35.83
CA LEU A 533 -2.56 18.24 36.39
C LEU A 533 -2.64 18.68 37.85
N VAL A 534 -3.64 19.48 38.18
CA VAL A 534 -3.90 19.96 39.55
C VAL A 534 -5.31 19.59 39.99
N LEU A 535 -5.45 19.23 41.26
CA LEU A 535 -6.74 19.03 41.92
C LEU A 535 -7.20 20.35 42.52
N ASP A 536 -8.45 20.71 42.25
CA ASP A 536 -9.12 21.84 42.89
C ASP A 536 -9.91 21.33 44.10
N ASP A 537 -9.37 21.52 45.30
CA ASP A 537 -10.01 21.11 46.56
C ASP A 537 -10.22 22.32 47.48
N GLU A 538 -11.35 22.37 48.17
CA GLU A 538 -11.71 23.46 49.10
C GLU A 538 -10.80 23.53 50.33
N VAL A 539 -10.01 22.47 50.58
CA VAL A 539 -9.21 22.27 51.80
C VAL A 539 -7.74 22.68 51.64
N SER A 540 -7.22 22.80 50.41
CA SER A 540 -5.86 23.30 50.14
C SER A 540 -5.75 23.84 48.71
N PRO A 541 -5.14 25.01 48.48
CA PRO A 541 -4.96 25.53 47.13
C PRO A 541 -4.06 24.59 46.32
N GLU A 542 -4.61 24.05 45.24
CA GLU A 542 -3.91 23.38 44.12
C GLU A 542 -2.93 22.27 44.50
N ARG A 543 -3.45 21.09 44.88
CA ARG A 543 -2.60 19.89 45.01
C ARG A 543 -2.23 19.39 43.62
N GLN A 544 -0.95 19.51 43.25
CA GLN A 544 -0.43 18.95 42.01
C GLN A 544 -0.50 17.42 42.03
N LEU A 545 -1.13 16.85 41.00
CA LEU A 545 -1.27 15.40 40.81
C LEU A 545 -0.28 14.84 39.78
N ALA A 546 0.07 15.63 38.75
CA ALA A 546 1.08 15.27 37.75
C ALA A 546 1.84 16.51 37.25
N ARG A 547 3.12 16.34 36.89
CA ARG A 547 4.00 17.33 36.26
C ARG A 547 3.69 17.50 34.77
N ARG A 548 3.29 16.44 34.08
CA ARG A 548 2.94 16.48 32.66
C ARG A 548 1.66 15.70 32.43
N ALA A 549 0.65 16.39 31.94
CA ALA A 549 -0.61 15.81 31.51
C ALA A 549 -1.21 16.67 30.39
N ARG A 550 -2.16 16.10 29.65
CA ARG A 550 -2.95 16.83 28.66
C ARG A 550 -4.36 16.29 28.55
N TRP A 551 -5.27 17.11 28.04
CA TRP A 551 -6.60 16.65 27.61
C TRP A 551 -6.49 15.97 26.25
N ARG A 552 -7.04 14.77 26.10
CA ARG A 552 -7.18 14.15 24.78
C ARG A 552 -8.32 14.83 24.00
N PRO A 553 -8.22 14.96 22.67
CA PRO A 553 -9.28 15.63 21.87
C PRO A 553 -10.66 14.98 22.00
N ARG A 554 -10.73 13.65 22.14
CA ARG A 554 -11.98 12.89 22.39
C ARG A 554 -12.44 12.89 23.87
N GLY A 555 -11.75 13.62 24.74
CA GLY A 555 -11.99 13.62 26.18
C GLY A 555 -11.11 12.64 26.96
N GLY A 556 -11.03 12.86 28.27
CA GLY A 556 -10.12 12.15 29.17
C GLY A 556 -8.79 12.87 29.35
N ILE A 557 -8.06 12.47 30.40
CA ILE A 557 -6.77 13.03 30.78
C ILE A 557 -5.71 11.98 30.50
N GLU A 558 -4.67 12.38 29.78
CA GLU A 558 -3.47 11.59 29.61
C GLU A 558 -2.39 12.11 30.55
N VAL A 559 -1.95 11.26 31.48
CA VAL A 559 -0.82 11.54 32.37
C VAL A 559 0.46 11.06 31.69
N LEU A 560 1.41 11.97 31.50
CA LEU A 560 2.64 11.75 30.75
C LEU A 560 3.85 11.52 31.66
N ASP A 561 3.65 11.56 32.99
CA ASP A 561 4.69 11.32 34.00
C ASP A 561 5.11 9.84 34.11
N ASP A 562 4.24 8.91 33.70
CA ASP A 562 4.49 7.45 33.72
C ASP A 562 4.87 6.88 32.34
N ALA A 563 5.04 7.73 31.31
CA ALA A 563 5.42 7.25 30.00
C ALA A 563 6.91 6.86 29.98
N PRO A 564 7.27 5.65 29.49
CA PRO A 564 8.67 5.30 29.28
C PRO A 564 9.31 6.33 28.35
N ALA A 565 10.57 6.68 28.62
CA ALA A 565 11.36 7.61 27.82
C ALA A 565 11.14 7.34 26.32
N GLN A 566 10.72 8.38 25.58
CA GLN A 566 10.71 8.29 24.13
C GLN A 566 12.15 8.01 23.64
N PRO A 567 12.36 7.05 22.72
CA PRO A 567 13.70 6.77 22.20
C PRO A 567 14.18 8.01 21.45
N GLY A 568 15.18 8.70 22.01
CA GLY A 568 15.64 9.99 21.51
C GLY A 568 16.60 10.73 22.43
N GLN A 569 16.66 10.39 23.73
CA GLN A 569 17.81 10.77 24.56
C GLN A 569 18.97 9.81 24.29
N VAL A 570 19.82 10.18 23.33
CA VAL A 570 21.10 9.51 23.10
C VAL A 570 22.06 9.89 24.24
N GLY A 571 21.92 9.19 25.36
CA GLY A 571 23.00 8.99 26.32
C GLY A 571 23.57 7.61 26.09
N PHE A 572 24.91 7.52 25.97
CA PHE A 572 25.62 6.25 25.78
C PHE A 572 25.39 5.30 26.96
N GLU A 573 24.42 4.40 26.83
CA GLU A 573 24.41 3.14 27.57
C GLU A 573 24.35 1.99 26.57
N ALA A 574 25.42 1.20 26.55
CA ALA A 574 25.52 -0.02 25.76
C ALA A 574 24.38 -0.97 26.19
N ALA A 575 23.44 -1.23 25.28
CA ALA A 575 22.45 -2.27 25.47
C ALA A 575 23.18 -3.59 25.77
N GLY A 576 22.94 -4.14 26.96
CA GLY A 576 23.49 -5.43 27.36
C GLY A 576 23.05 -6.56 26.42
N PRO A 577 23.84 -7.64 26.30
CA PRO A 577 23.62 -8.66 25.29
C PRO A 577 22.28 -9.38 25.51
N SER A 578 21.36 -9.21 24.54
CA SER A 578 20.18 -10.05 24.41
C SER A 578 20.63 -11.48 24.05
N ALA A 579 20.24 -12.43 24.90
CA ALA A 579 20.73 -13.80 24.88
C ALA A 579 20.08 -14.65 23.78
N HIS A 580 20.40 -14.43 22.50
CA HIS A 580 19.97 -15.27 21.36
C HIS A 580 21.12 -15.54 20.38
N GLY A 581 21.52 -16.82 20.23
CA GLY A 581 22.36 -17.42 19.16
C GLY A 581 23.75 -16.83 18.90
N LEU A 582 24.83 -17.61 19.05
CA LEU A 582 26.20 -17.17 18.71
C LEU A 582 26.40 -17.10 17.18
N ALA A 583 26.95 -15.99 16.68
CA ALA A 583 27.40 -15.87 15.29
C ALA A 583 28.52 -16.88 14.97
N THR A 584 28.57 -17.40 13.73
CA THR A 584 29.68 -18.25 13.30
C THR A 584 30.96 -17.41 13.11
N PRO A 585 32.15 -17.91 13.49
CA PRO A 585 33.42 -17.18 13.31
C PRO A 585 33.71 -16.78 11.84
N SER A 586 33.19 -17.53 10.86
CA SER A 586 33.34 -17.24 9.43
C SER A 586 32.52 -16.03 8.98
N ALA A 587 31.26 -15.90 9.43
CA ALA A 587 30.40 -14.76 9.07
C ALA A 587 30.92 -13.45 9.68
N SER A 588 31.38 -13.49 10.93
CA SER A 588 31.98 -12.33 11.60
C SER A 588 33.26 -11.85 10.91
N ALA A 589 34.12 -12.78 10.48
CA ALA A 589 35.34 -12.45 9.73
C ALA A 589 35.02 -11.85 8.35
N LEU A 590 33.98 -12.37 7.67
CA LEU A 590 33.54 -11.84 6.38
C LEU A 590 32.99 -10.41 6.50
N VAL A 591 32.10 -10.16 7.46
CA VAL A 591 31.54 -8.82 7.70
C VAL A 591 32.65 -7.84 8.08
N ALA A 592 33.55 -8.23 8.99
CA ALA A 592 34.67 -7.39 9.39
C ALA A 592 35.64 -7.08 8.23
N ALA A 593 35.87 -8.04 7.34
CA ALA A 593 36.71 -7.83 6.15
C ALA A 593 36.05 -6.87 5.15
N VAL A 594 34.75 -7.04 4.87
CA VAL A 594 33.99 -6.12 4.01
C VAL A 594 33.98 -4.71 4.58
N TRP A 595 33.73 -4.56 5.89
CA TRP A 595 33.82 -3.26 6.54
C TRP A 595 35.21 -2.66 6.51
N ALA A 596 36.26 -3.46 6.66
CA ALA A 596 37.64 -2.97 6.58
C ALA A 596 37.99 -2.42 5.20
N GLU A 597 37.46 -3.03 4.13
CA GLU A 597 37.62 -2.53 2.78
C GLU A 597 36.80 -1.25 2.53
N VAL A 598 35.56 -1.19 2.99
CA VAL A 598 34.66 -0.05 2.77
C VAL A 598 35.03 1.16 3.64
N LEU A 599 35.35 0.95 4.92
CA LEU A 599 35.67 2.01 5.90
C LEU A 599 37.17 2.31 5.99
N GLY A 600 38.02 1.49 5.37
CA GLY A 600 39.48 1.61 5.45
C GLY A 600 40.06 1.27 6.83
N ARG A 601 39.31 0.57 7.70
CA ARG A 601 39.74 0.22 9.07
C ARG A 601 39.11 -1.07 9.57
N HIS A 602 39.88 -1.87 10.33
CA HIS A 602 39.39 -3.15 10.87
C HIS A 602 38.47 -2.93 12.08
N PRO A 603 37.20 -3.35 12.01
CA PRO A 603 36.26 -3.25 13.13
C PRO A 603 36.42 -4.42 14.12
N ALA A 604 36.15 -4.17 15.40
CA ALA A 604 35.89 -5.21 16.40
C ALA A 604 34.46 -5.77 16.26
N SER A 605 34.17 -6.89 16.93
CA SER A 605 32.86 -7.58 16.81
C SER A 605 31.67 -6.75 17.30
N ASP A 606 31.88 -5.87 18.29
CA ASP A 606 30.84 -5.05 18.88
C ASP A 606 30.83 -3.62 18.33
N ASP A 607 31.71 -3.33 17.36
CA ASP A 607 31.76 -2.02 16.73
C ASP A 607 30.51 -1.79 15.87
N ASP A 608 29.95 -0.60 16.03
CA ASP A 608 28.83 -0.08 15.27
C ASP A 608 29.31 0.59 13.97
N PHE A 609 28.68 0.28 12.84
CA PHE A 609 29.07 0.73 11.51
C PHE A 609 29.13 2.26 11.41
N PHE A 610 28.13 2.93 11.97
CA PHE A 610 27.98 4.38 11.87
C PHE A 610 28.87 5.09 12.89
N ALA A 611 29.00 4.54 14.11
CA ALA A 611 30.02 4.99 15.06
C ALA A 611 31.42 4.87 14.46
N LEU A 612 31.61 3.90 13.56
CA LEU A 612 32.83 3.76 12.81
C LEU A 612 32.97 4.72 11.59
N GLY A 613 32.17 5.78 11.51
CA GLY A 613 32.21 6.72 10.39
C GLY A 613 31.63 6.17 9.09
N GLY A 614 30.95 5.03 9.14
CA GLY A 614 30.16 4.50 8.04
C GLY A 614 28.98 5.41 7.70
N THR A 615 28.49 5.28 6.47
CA THR A 615 27.36 6.07 5.94
C THR A 615 26.35 5.13 5.32
N SER A 616 25.09 5.54 5.16
CA SER A 616 24.09 4.70 4.48
C SER A 616 24.57 4.28 3.08
N MET A 617 25.30 5.15 2.38
CA MET A 617 25.94 4.84 1.09
C MET A 617 27.04 3.76 1.21
N ALA A 618 27.94 3.91 2.19
CA ALA A 618 28.95 2.90 2.47
C ALA A 618 28.29 1.56 2.89
N LEU A 619 27.15 1.62 3.58
CA LEU A 619 26.39 0.43 3.92
C LEU A 619 25.81 -0.25 2.68
N MET A 620 25.53 0.48 1.60
CA MET A 620 25.09 -0.13 0.34
C MET A 620 26.23 -0.89 -0.33
N GLU A 621 27.44 -0.33 -0.27
CA GLU A 621 28.63 -1.06 -0.71
C GLU A 621 28.86 -2.31 0.14
N VAL A 622 28.70 -2.21 1.46
CA VAL A 622 28.72 -3.37 2.36
C VAL A 622 27.64 -4.38 1.98
N HIS A 623 26.39 -3.98 1.81
CA HIS A 623 25.28 -4.85 1.42
C HIS A 623 25.57 -5.57 0.09
N TRP A 624 26.06 -4.84 -0.92
CA TRP A 624 26.43 -5.41 -2.21
C TRP A 624 27.62 -6.38 -2.10
N GLN A 625 28.67 -6.01 -1.36
CA GLN A 625 29.84 -6.87 -1.16
C GLN A 625 29.49 -8.12 -0.34
N LEU A 626 28.64 -7.98 0.68
CA LEU A 626 28.10 -9.10 1.43
C LEU A 626 27.28 -10.00 0.51
N ARG A 627 26.38 -9.47 -0.32
CA ARG A 627 25.65 -10.26 -1.30
C ARG A 627 26.59 -11.01 -2.25
N SER A 628 27.59 -10.32 -2.79
CA SER A 628 28.54 -10.89 -3.75
C SER A 628 29.46 -11.94 -3.13
N ARG A 629 29.83 -11.82 -1.85
CA ARG A 629 30.81 -12.70 -1.19
C ARG A 629 30.17 -13.78 -0.32
N ALA A 630 29.06 -13.46 0.34
CA ALA A 630 28.30 -14.37 1.20
C ALA A 630 27.28 -15.21 0.41
N GLY A 631 26.92 -14.79 -0.82
CA GLY A 631 25.98 -15.50 -1.68
C GLY A 631 24.52 -15.36 -1.27
N VAL A 632 24.20 -14.45 -0.34
CA VAL A 632 22.85 -14.26 0.21
C VAL A 632 22.44 -12.79 0.19
N GLU A 633 21.16 -12.53 -0.04
CA GLU A 633 20.60 -11.17 -0.06
C GLU A 633 19.97 -10.86 1.29
N VAL A 634 20.66 -10.07 2.11
CA VAL A 634 20.14 -9.59 3.40
C VAL A 634 19.45 -8.25 3.17
N PRO A 635 18.14 -8.10 3.44
CA PRO A 635 17.43 -6.83 3.25
C PRO A 635 18.15 -5.67 3.95
N ILE A 636 18.29 -4.53 3.24
CA ILE A 636 18.97 -3.34 3.79
C ILE A 636 18.34 -2.87 5.11
N ALA A 637 17.01 -2.98 5.23
CA ALA A 637 16.30 -2.65 6.45
C ALA A 637 16.78 -3.46 7.67
N GLU A 638 17.10 -4.74 7.49
CA GLU A 638 17.61 -5.60 8.56
C GLU A 638 19.05 -5.24 8.93
N LEU A 639 19.88 -4.86 7.95
CA LEU A 639 21.24 -4.37 8.20
C LEU A 639 21.25 -3.05 8.99
N LEU A 640 20.21 -2.22 8.85
CA LEU A 640 20.07 -0.95 9.56
C LEU A 640 19.54 -1.09 10.99
N ASP A 641 18.85 -2.20 11.31
CA ASP A 641 18.17 -2.39 12.60
C ASP A 641 19.17 -2.57 13.76
N ASP A 642 20.26 -3.30 13.53
CA ASP A 642 21.39 -3.42 14.46
C ASP A 642 22.72 -3.46 13.69
N PRO A 643 23.33 -2.30 13.38
CA PRO A 643 24.44 -2.19 12.46
C PRO A 643 25.79 -2.48 13.14
N ARG A 644 25.87 -3.52 13.97
CA ARG A 644 27.11 -4.02 14.57
C ARG A 644 27.66 -5.22 13.82
N VAL A 645 28.98 -5.42 13.80
CA VAL A 645 29.63 -6.56 13.12
C VAL A 645 29.02 -7.88 13.56
N GLY A 646 28.85 -8.11 14.86
CA GLY A 646 28.27 -9.34 15.41
C GLY A 646 26.80 -9.55 15.03
N SER A 647 26.00 -8.49 14.95
CA SER A 647 24.59 -8.58 14.57
C SER A 647 24.40 -8.76 13.08
N MET A 648 25.15 -8.04 12.24
CA MET A 648 25.20 -8.28 10.80
C MET A 648 25.72 -9.68 10.46
N ALA A 649 26.72 -10.17 11.18
CA ALA A 649 27.22 -11.53 11.00
C ALA A 649 26.16 -12.58 11.35
N ARG A 650 25.34 -12.35 12.39
CA ARG A 650 24.18 -13.20 12.69
C ARG A 650 23.13 -13.13 11.60
N LEU A 651 22.82 -11.95 11.06
CA LEU A 651 21.88 -11.81 9.95
C LEU A 651 22.40 -12.54 8.70
N VAL A 652 23.66 -12.33 8.33
CA VAL A 652 24.29 -13.04 7.20
C VAL A 652 24.27 -14.54 7.44
N ALA A 653 24.65 -15.01 8.64
CA ALA A 653 24.60 -16.43 8.99
C ALA A 653 23.17 -16.98 8.98
N GLN A 654 22.17 -16.24 9.47
CA GLN A 654 20.76 -16.64 9.41
C GLN A 654 20.27 -16.69 7.98
N HIS A 655 20.63 -15.74 7.13
CA HIS A 655 20.28 -15.73 5.71
C HIS A 655 21.07 -16.78 4.91
N GLN A 656 22.27 -17.17 5.35
CA GLN A 656 23.06 -18.30 4.81
C GLN A 656 22.49 -19.63 5.26
N GLU A 657 22.17 -19.81 6.53
CA GLU A 657 21.50 -21.00 7.06
C GLU A 657 20.11 -21.13 6.46
N ARG A 658 19.38 -20.02 6.28
CA ARG A 658 18.18 -19.97 5.46
C ARG A 658 18.52 -20.33 4.02
N ALA A 659 19.48 -19.74 3.34
CA ALA A 659 19.83 -20.17 1.97
C ALA A 659 20.33 -21.63 1.85
N GLU A 660 20.84 -22.23 2.92
CA GLU A 660 21.33 -23.61 3.00
C GLU A 660 20.23 -24.62 3.40
N HIS A 661 19.26 -24.24 4.24
CA HIS A 661 18.11 -25.05 4.65
C HIS A 661 16.85 -24.77 3.81
N GLU A 662 16.75 -23.56 3.28
CA GLU A 662 15.78 -23.05 2.33
C GLU A 662 16.40 -23.16 0.94
N GLY A 663 16.13 -24.31 0.30
CA GLY A 663 15.65 -24.22 -1.06
C GLY A 663 14.47 -23.22 -1.11
N PRO A 664 14.29 -22.54 -2.25
CA PRO A 664 13.99 -21.11 -2.36
C PRO A 664 12.60 -20.65 -1.92
N ALA A 665 12.52 -19.32 -1.71
CA ALA A 665 11.38 -18.56 -1.22
C ALA A 665 10.07 -18.83 -1.99
N THR A 666 8.99 -18.82 -1.22
CA THR A 666 7.62 -19.09 -1.66
C THR A 666 6.91 -17.81 -2.11
N ARG A 667 6.26 -17.83 -3.29
CA ARG A 667 5.43 -16.73 -3.80
C ARG A 667 4.11 -17.27 -4.35
N TRP A 668 3.03 -16.50 -4.15
CA TRP A 668 1.76 -16.72 -4.85
C TRP A 668 1.82 -16.16 -6.27
N ARG A 669 1.57 -16.99 -7.29
CA ARG A 669 1.27 -16.52 -8.66
C ARG A 669 -0.22 -16.59 -8.94
N ARG A 670 -0.80 -15.48 -9.42
CA ARG A 670 -2.13 -15.41 -10.03
C ARG A 670 -2.00 -15.70 -11.52
N ALA A 671 -2.72 -16.68 -12.02
CA ALA A 671 -2.96 -16.81 -13.47
C ALA A 671 -4.24 -16.03 -13.82
N GLU A 672 -4.15 -15.01 -14.65
CA GLU A 672 -5.32 -14.30 -15.17
C GLU A 672 -6.07 -15.18 -16.18
N LEU A 673 -7.39 -15.29 -16.02
CA LEU A 673 -8.24 -16.12 -16.87
C LEU A 673 -9.52 -15.37 -17.28
N PRO A 674 -10.07 -15.63 -18.49
CA PRO A 674 -10.91 -14.67 -19.19
C PRO A 674 -12.41 -14.96 -18.96
N LEU A 675 -13.00 -14.53 -17.84
CA LEU A 675 -14.44 -14.70 -17.62
C LEU A 675 -15.11 -13.52 -16.91
N ARG A 676 -15.12 -12.32 -17.51
CA ARG A 676 -15.80 -11.13 -16.96
C ARG A 676 -17.30 -11.35 -16.69
N GLY A 677 -17.79 -11.12 -15.47
CA GLY A 677 -19.22 -11.03 -15.13
C GLY A 677 -19.62 -11.86 -13.90
N PRO A 678 -20.59 -11.38 -13.10
CA PRO A 678 -20.94 -11.97 -11.81
C PRO A 678 -21.45 -13.41 -11.96
N GLY A 679 -20.88 -14.32 -11.16
CA GLY A 679 -21.29 -15.72 -11.07
C GLY A 679 -21.72 -16.08 -9.65
N HIS A 680 -22.65 -17.02 -9.52
CA HIS A 680 -23.10 -17.53 -8.22
C HIS A 680 -22.64 -18.98 -8.03
N LEU A 681 -21.93 -19.25 -6.93
CA LEU A 681 -21.62 -20.58 -6.37
C LEU A 681 -20.86 -21.51 -7.34
N TRP A 682 -19.53 -21.52 -7.21
CA TRP A 682 -18.65 -22.47 -7.92
C TRP A 682 -18.20 -23.58 -6.98
N ASN A 683 -18.38 -24.84 -7.39
CA ASN A 683 -17.70 -25.98 -6.79
C ASN A 683 -16.53 -26.38 -7.70
N VAL A 684 -15.40 -26.72 -7.10
CA VAL A 684 -14.18 -27.11 -7.82
C VAL A 684 -13.78 -28.52 -7.38
N ALA A 685 -13.33 -29.34 -8.32
CA ALA A 685 -12.73 -30.65 -8.05
C ALA A 685 -11.43 -30.79 -8.85
N ALA A 686 -10.38 -31.25 -8.18
CA ALA A 686 -9.06 -31.37 -8.76
C ALA A 686 -8.59 -32.83 -8.82
N ILE A 687 -7.99 -33.21 -9.94
CA ILE A 687 -7.32 -34.51 -10.14
C ILE A 687 -5.81 -34.33 -9.98
N SER A 688 -5.28 -33.27 -10.59
CA SER A 688 -3.88 -32.85 -10.51
C SER A 688 -3.77 -31.34 -10.75
N THR A 689 -2.55 -30.82 -10.66
CA THR A 689 -2.20 -29.41 -10.94
C THR A 689 -2.49 -28.97 -12.38
N THR A 690 -2.63 -29.93 -13.31
CA THR A 690 -2.92 -29.71 -14.74
C THR A 690 -4.27 -30.28 -15.15
N ARG A 691 -5.07 -30.84 -14.23
CA ARG A 691 -6.37 -31.42 -14.52
C ARG A 691 -7.36 -31.08 -13.41
N MET A 692 -8.10 -30.00 -13.61
CA MET A 692 -9.14 -29.53 -12.69
C MET A 692 -10.45 -29.31 -13.40
N TRP A 693 -11.53 -29.36 -12.63
CA TRP A 693 -12.89 -29.18 -13.10
C TRP A 693 -13.61 -28.23 -12.15
N ALA A 694 -14.42 -27.36 -12.72
CA ALA A 694 -15.31 -26.50 -11.95
C ALA A 694 -16.70 -26.52 -12.54
N ALA A 695 -17.70 -26.41 -11.68
CA ALA A 695 -19.08 -26.32 -12.10
C ALA A 695 -19.83 -25.28 -11.26
N GLY A 696 -20.65 -24.47 -11.92
CA GLY A 696 -21.38 -23.39 -11.28
C GLY A 696 -22.45 -22.80 -12.20
N VAL A 697 -22.98 -21.66 -11.76
CA VAL A 697 -24.07 -20.95 -12.43
C VAL A 697 -23.66 -19.50 -12.67
N ARG A 698 -23.86 -18.99 -13.88
CA ARG A 698 -23.44 -17.64 -14.30
C ARG A 698 -24.62 -16.84 -14.82
N GLU A 699 -24.71 -15.55 -14.51
CA GLU A 699 -25.69 -14.67 -15.15
C GLU A 699 -25.38 -14.48 -16.63
N ILE A 700 -26.42 -14.45 -17.46
CA ILE A 700 -26.29 -14.21 -18.89
C ILE A 700 -26.20 -12.69 -19.10
N PRO A 701 -25.08 -12.16 -19.65
CA PRO A 701 -24.93 -10.72 -19.85
C PRO A 701 -26.07 -10.13 -20.69
N GLY A 702 -26.66 -9.03 -20.22
CA GLY A 702 -27.76 -8.34 -20.92
C GLY A 702 -29.15 -8.97 -20.74
N SER A 703 -29.28 -10.00 -19.90
CA SER A 703 -30.56 -10.56 -19.48
C SER A 703 -30.86 -10.15 -18.02
N ALA A 704 -32.10 -9.80 -17.71
CA ALA A 704 -32.50 -9.39 -16.37
C ALA A 704 -32.54 -10.61 -15.41
N GLY A 705 -31.38 -11.02 -14.89
CA GLY A 705 -31.25 -12.07 -13.87
C GLY A 705 -31.39 -13.51 -14.37
N GLU A 706 -31.32 -13.77 -15.68
CA GLU A 706 -31.29 -15.15 -16.18
C GLU A 706 -29.90 -15.76 -15.98
N THR A 707 -29.86 -17.00 -15.49
CA THR A 707 -28.61 -17.71 -15.24
C THR A 707 -28.46 -18.97 -16.09
N ARG A 708 -27.23 -19.26 -16.54
CA ARG A 708 -26.87 -20.51 -17.23
C ARG A 708 -25.90 -21.36 -16.42
N SER A 709 -26.01 -22.68 -16.53
CA SER A 709 -25.01 -23.61 -15.98
C SER A 709 -23.74 -23.57 -16.80
N VAL A 710 -22.59 -23.60 -16.13
CA VAL A 710 -21.27 -23.61 -16.77
C VAL A 710 -20.42 -24.72 -16.14
N VAL A 711 -19.80 -25.52 -16.98
CA VAL A 711 -18.82 -26.54 -16.58
C VAL A 711 -17.50 -26.17 -17.25
N LEU A 712 -16.44 -26.05 -16.46
CA LEU A 712 -15.12 -25.66 -16.92
C LEU A 712 -14.12 -26.78 -16.65
N ARG A 713 -13.18 -26.95 -17.57
CA ARG A 713 -12.03 -27.84 -17.43
C ARG A 713 -10.74 -27.05 -17.56
N TRP A 714 -9.82 -27.26 -16.63
CA TRP A 714 -8.45 -26.78 -16.69
C TRP A 714 -7.55 -27.83 -17.32
N ASP A 715 -6.65 -27.42 -18.21
CA ASP A 715 -5.70 -28.29 -18.91
C ASP A 715 -4.22 -28.03 -18.59
N GLY A 716 -3.92 -27.03 -17.76
CA GLY A 716 -2.55 -26.62 -17.41
C GLY A 716 -2.24 -25.18 -17.81
N ASP A 717 -2.91 -24.66 -18.85
CA ASP A 717 -2.66 -23.32 -19.39
C ASP A 717 -3.91 -22.44 -19.40
N GLY A 718 -5.12 -23.03 -19.41
CA GLY A 718 -6.38 -22.28 -19.44
C GLY A 718 -7.63 -23.04 -18.94
N TRP A 719 -8.69 -22.28 -18.63
CA TRP A 719 -10.03 -22.83 -18.42
C TRP A 719 -10.79 -22.91 -19.74
N HIS A 720 -11.37 -24.07 -20.03
CA HIS A 720 -12.18 -24.34 -21.20
C HIS A 720 -13.60 -24.73 -20.81
N GLU A 721 -14.61 -24.07 -21.39
CA GLU A 721 -16.01 -24.44 -21.19
C GLU A 721 -16.32 -25.77 -21.88
N MET A 722 -16.82 -26.72 -21.09
CA MET A 722 -17.13 -28.06 -21.53
C MET A 722 -18.64 -28.16 -21.80
N PRO A 723 -19.05 -28.63 -23.00
CA PRO A 723 -20.46 -28.85 -23.27
C PRO A 723 -21.00 -29.97 -22.37
N HIS A 724 -22.13 -29.70 -21.71
CA HIS A 724 -22.90 -30.69 -20.98
C HIS A 724 -24.33 -30.75 -21.56
N PRO A 725 -24.80 -31.90 -22.07
CA PRO A 725 -26.03 -31.92 -22.88
C PRO A 725 -27.35 -32.12 -22.09
N GLU A 726 -27.32 -32.38 -20.77
CA GLU A 726 -28.49 -33.01 -20.10
C GLU A 726 -28.92 -32.49 -18.71
N LEU A 727 -28.16 -31.63 -18.03
CA LEU A 727 -28.56 -31.07 -16.73
C LEU A 727 -29.09 -29.65 -16.89
N GLU A 728 -30.28 -29.39 -16.35
CA GLU A 728 -30.93 -28.07 -16.39
C GLU A 728 -30.21 -27.06 -15.48
N LYS A 729 -29.68 -27.55 -14.34
CA LYS A 729 -28.86 -26.78 -13.40
C LYS A 729 -27.79 -27.67 -12.77
N VAL A 730 -26.51 -27.30 -12.87
CA VAL A 730 -25.40 -28.03 -12.24
C VAL A 730 -25.16 -27.47 -10.83
N PHE A 731 -25.05 -28.35 -9.85
CA PHE A 731 -24.93 -28.00 -8.43
C PHE A 731 -23.60 -28.44 -7.80
N GLY A 732 -22.85 -29.34 -8.43
CA GLY A 732 -21.59 -29.85 -7.90
C GLY A 732 -20.79 -30.67 -8.89
N VAL A 733 -19.50 -30.83 -8.59
CA VAL A 733 -18.55 -31.65 -9.35
C VAL A 733 -17.68 -32.45 -8.38
N ALA A 734 -17.41 -33.72 -8.69
CA ALA A 734 -16.54 -34.59 -7.92
C ALA A 734 -15.67 -35.47 -8.81
N VAL A 735 -14.53 -35.90 -8.28
CA VAL A 735 -13.63 -36.86 -8.91
C VAL A 735 -13.71 -38.17 -8.13
N ALA A 736 -13.99 -39.27 -8.82
CA ALA A 736 -14.05 -40.60 -8.24
C ALA A 736 -12.65 -41.25 -8.13
N PRO A 737 -12.47 -42.34 -7.37
CA PRO A 737 -11.17 -42.99 -7.20
C PRO A 737 -10.47 -43.41 -8.50
N SER A 738 -11.20 -43.75 -9.57
CA SER A 738 -10.59 -44.05 -10.88
C SER A 738 -10.08 -42.82 -11.65
N GLY A 739 -10.40 -41.62 -11.17
CA GLY A 739 -10.22 -40.36 -11.89
C GLY A 739 -11.42 -39.96 -12.75
N ALA A 740 -12.52 -40.72 -12.74
CA ALA A 740 -13.75 -40.34 -13.43
C ALA A 740 -14.38 -39.07 -12.81
N VAL A 741 -14.86 -38.16 -13.66
CA VAL A 741 -15.49 -36.90 -13.22
C VAL A 741 -17.00 -37.03 -13.23
N TRP A 742 -17.63 -36.56 -12.16
CA TRP A 742 -19.06 -36.65 -11.93
C TRP A 742 -19.65 -35.26 -11.70
N LEU A 743 -20.81 -35.01 -12.32
CA LEU A 743 -21.59 -33.80 -12.10
C LEU A 743 -22.90 -34.14 -11.41
N SER A 744 -23.30 -33.33 -10.44
CA SER A 744 -24.64 -33.34 -9.87
C SER A 744 -25.47 -32.18 -10.39
N GLY A 745 -26.76 -32.43 -10.60
CA GLY A 745 -27.65 -31.37 -11.05
C GLY A 745 -29.11 -31.74 -10.92
N ARG A 746 -29.95 -30.85 -11.49
CA ARG A 746 -31.35 -31.18 -11.75
C ARG A 746 -31.42 -32.40 -12.64
N ARG A 747 -32.25 -33.38 -12.26
CA ARG A 747 -32.39 -34.67 -12.95
C ARG A 747 -31.19 -35.62 -12.79
N GLY A 748 -30.51 -35.64 -11.63
CA GLY A 748 -29.59 -36.72 -11.27
C GLY A 748 -28.10 -36.44 -11.54
N LEU A 749 -27.34 -37.51 -11.79
CA LEU A 749 -25.88 -37.49 -11.97
C LEU A 749 -25.45 -37.76 -13.42
N LEU A 750 -24.38 -37.10 -13.86
CA LEU A 750 -23.67 -37.39 -15.11
C LEU A 750 -22.22 -37.83 -14.83
N ARG A 751 -21.67 -38.72 -15.66
CA ARG A 751 -20.26 -39.16 -15.64
C ARG A 751 -19.57 -38.75 -16.94
N PHE A 752 -18.33 -38.28 -16.84
CA PHE A 752 -17.46 -38.00 -17.98
C PHE A 752 -16.72 -39.27 -18.43
N ASP A 753 -16.83 -39.65 -19.71
CA ASP A 753 -16.16 -40.84 -20.29
C ASP A 753 -14.80 -40.53 -20.94
N GLY A 754 -14.33 -39.28 -20.88
CA GLY A 754 -13.13 -38.82 -21.58
C GLY A 754 -13.44 -37.95 -22.81
N ALA A 755 -14.65 -38.04 -23.37
CA ALA A 755 -15.09 -37.20 -24.48
C ALA A 755 -16.34 -36.38 -24.15
N ARG A 756 -17.33 -36.97 -23.45
CA ARG A 756 -18.59 -36.32 -23.14
C ARG A 756 -19.17 -36.77 -21.80
N PHE A 757 -20.08 -35.97 -21.28
CA PHE A 757 -20.92 -36.38 -20.15
C PHE A 757 -22.05 -37.27 -20.62
N HIS A 758 -22.28 -38.38 -19.90
CA HIS A 758 -23.41 -39.27 -20.11
C HIS A 758 -24.08 -39.63 -18.78
N ARG A 759 -25.36 -39.94 -18.85
CA ARG A 759 -26.14 -40.42 -17.71
C ARG A 759 -25.76 -41.85 -17.36
N VAL A 760 -25.54 -42.11 -16.08
CA VAL A 760 -25.17 -43.45 -15.61
C VAL A 760 -26.40 -44.35 -15.54
N ALA A 761 -26.28 -45.55 -16.12
CA ALA A 761 -27.30 -46.59 -16.06
C ALA A 761 -27.21 -47.38 -14.73
N GLY A 762 -28.29 -48.04 -14.33
CA GLY A 762 -28.32 -48.92 -13.15
C GLY A 762 -28.36 -48.19 -11.81
N GLY A 763 -29.50 -48.20 -11.13
CA GLY A 763 -29.66 -47.77 -9.72
C GLY A 763 -29.40 -46.29 -9.38
N ALA A 764 -28.71 -45.53 -10.23
CA ALA A 764 -28.28 -44.15 -9.98
C ALA A 764 -29.44 -43.21 -9.63
N PRO A 765 -29.21 -42.20 -8.77
CA PRO A 765 -30.19 -41.17 -8.45
C PRO A 765 -30.77 -40.51 -9.70
N ARG A 766 -32.10 -40.48 -9.77
CA ARG A 766 -32.86 -39.87 -10.90
C ARG A 766 -33.43 -38.49 -10.58
N TYR A 767 -33.33 -38.06 -9.32
CA TYR A 767 -33.88 -36.80 -8.82
C TYR A 767 -32.77 -35.79 -8.53
N ASP A 768 -33.15 -34.59 -8.11
CA ASP A 768 -32.26 -33.45 -7.95
C ASP A 768 -31.14 -33.73 -6.94
N CYS A 769 -29.92 -33.88 -7.46
CA CYS A 769 -28.73 -34.13 -6.64
C CYS A 769 -28.12 -32.79 -6.24
N ALA A 770 -28.24 -32.43 -4.95
CA ALA A 770 -27.86 -31.10 -4.45
C ALA A 770 -26.35 -30.89 -4.32
N SER A 771 -25.59 -31.98 -4.21
CA SER A 771 -24.14 -32.01 -4.08
C SER A 771 -23.61 -33.36 -4.56
N VAL A 772 -22.33 -33.46 -4.91
CA VAL A 772 -21.67 -34.75 -5.08
C VAL A 772 -20.27 -34.61 -4.50
N THR A 773 -19.90 -35.53 -3.61
CA THR A 773 -18.63 -35.52 -2.88
C THR A 773 -18.05 -36.93 -2.84
N ARG A 774 -16.72 -37.05 -2.90
CA ARG A 774 -16.02 -38.32 -2.67
C ARG A 774 -15.75 -38.46 -1.17
N ILE A 775 -16.20 -39.57 -0.58
CA ILE A 775 -15.91 -39.91 0.83
C ILE A 775 -15.41 -41.35 0.88
N GLY A 776 -14.14 -41.54 1.25
CA GLY A 776 -13.44 -42.81 1.07
C GLY A 776 -13.39 -43.23 -0.41
N ASP A 777 -13.75 -44.49 -0.68
CA ASP A 777 -13.78 -45.06 -2.03
C ASP A 777 -15.15 -44.93 -2.73
N GLU A 778 -16.11 -44.23 -2.12
CA GLU A 778 -17.47 -44.09 -2.63
C GLU A 778 -17.81 -42.63 -3.00
N LEU A 779 -18.78 -42.48 -3.90
CA LEU A 779 -19.41 -41.21 -4.21
C LEU A 779 -20.69 -41.06 -3.40
N TRP A 780 -20.86 -39.88 -2.82
CA TRP A 780 -21.98 -39.53 -1.95
C TRP A 780 -22.70 -38.30 -2.50
N THR A 781 -24.03 -38.32 -2.49
CA THR A 781 -24.87 -37.20 -2.94
C THR A 781 -26.10 -37.07 -2.06
N VAL A 782 -26.49 -35.84 -1.74
CA VAL A 782 -27.82 -35.56 -1.19
C VAL A 782 -28.81 -35.58 -2.34
N VAL A 783 -29.78 -36.49 -2.28
CA VAL A 783 -30.83 -36.61 -3.29
C VAL A 783 -32.09 -35.98 -2.75
N ARG A 784 -32.47 -34.86 -3.36
CA ARG A 784 -33.75 -34.21 -3.14
C ARG A 784 -34.75 -34.87 -4.08
N PRO A 785 -35.87 -35.41 -3.57
CA PRO A 785 -36.99 -35.71 -4.42
C PRO A 785 -37.49 -34.43 -5.10
N ASP A 786 -38.34 -34.57 -6.11
CA ASP A 786 -39.04 -33.42 -6.68
C ASP A 786 -39.74 -32.59 -5.58
N ASP A 787 -40.16 -31.35 -5.89
CA ASP A 787 -40.80 -30.41 -4.92
C ASP A 787 -42.13 -30.94 -4.32
N THR A 788 -42.40 -32.25 -4.39
CA THR A 788 -43.49 -32.96 -3.74
C THR A 788 -43.29 -32.97 -2.22
N PRO A 789 -44.17 -32.28 -1.45
CA PRO A 789 -44.07 -32.27 0.00
C PRO A 789 -44.14 -33.68 0.61
N GLY A 790 -43.23 -33.97 1.53
CA GLY A 790 -43.16 -35.26 2.24
C GLY A 790 -42.47 -36.40 1.49
N ALA A 791 -41.93 -36.15 0.30
CA ALA A 791 -41.04 -37.11 -0.34
C ALA A 791 -39.73 -37.24 0.47
N PRO A 792 -39.23 -38.47 0.74
CA PRO A 792 -38.09 -38.65 1.63
C PRO A 792 -36.80 -38.19 0.93
N THR A 793 -36.14 -37.20 1.51
CA THR A 793 -34.76 -36.87 1.16
C THR A 793 -33.85 -37.96 1.71
N TYR A 794 -32.91 -38.40 0.88
CA TYR A 794 -31.97 -39.45 1.24
C TYR A 794 -30.58 -39.10 0.74
N VAL A 795 -29.59 -39.70 1.37
CA VAL A 795 -28.23 -39.70 0.86
C VAL A 795 -28.06 -40.94 0.00
N ALA A 796 -27.55 -40.77 -1.22
CA ALA A 796 -27.16 -41.90 -2.06
C ALA A 796 -25.65 -42.08 -1.99
N ALA A 797 -25.22 -43.32 -1.75
CA ALA A 797 -23.82 -43.71 -1.69
C ALA A 797 -23.57 -44.84 -2.69
N GLY A 798 -22.58 -44.72 -3.56
CA GLY A 798 -22.31 -45.74 -4.57
C GLY A 798 -20.94 -45.68 -5.20
N GLY A 799 -20.56 -46.80 -5.81
CA GLY A 799 -19.33 -46.94 -6.59
C GLY A 799 -19.55 -46.67 -8.08
N GLU A 800 -18.45 -46.58 -8.82
CA GLU A 800 -18.47 -46.26 -10.26
C GLU A 800 -19.20 -47.28 -11.14
N ASP A 801 -19.36 -48.50 -10.63
CA ASP A 801 -20.01 -49.63 -11.31
C ASP A 801 -21.56 -49.57 -11.24
N GLY A 802 -22.13 -48.50 -10.67
CA GLY A 802 -23.58 -48.26 -10.66
C GLY A 802 -24.35 -48.88 -9.49
N GLY A 803 -23.66 -49.44 -8.50
CA GLY A 803 -24.27 -49.94 -7.26
C GLY A 803 -24.56 -48.80 -6.27
N TRP A 804 -25.74 -48.19 -6.33
CA TRP A 804 -26.14 -47.10 -5.43
C TRP A 804 -27.04 -47.56 -4.29
N ARG A 805 -26.65 -47.25 -3.06
CA ARG A 805 -27.42 -47.45 -1.82
C ARG A 805 -28.17 -46.17 -1.48
N ARG A 806 -29.44 -46.29 -1.10
CA ARG A 806 -30.26 -45.18 -0.61
C ARG A 806 -30.30 -45.23 0.92
N LEU A 807 -29.88 -44.15 1.55
CA LEU A 807 -29.79 -43.99 3.00
C LEU A 807 -30.74 -42.86 3.41
N PRO A 808 -31.99 -43.16 3.82
CA PRO A 808 -32.98 -42.16 4.17
C PRO A 808 -32.51 -41.29 5.34
N LEU A 809 -32.65 -39.97 5.23
CA LEU A 809 -32.34 -39.06 6.33
C LEU A 809 -33.52 -38.98 7.31
N PRO A 810 -33.27 -38.84 8.63
CA PRO A 810 -34.30 -38.76 9.65
C PRO A 810 -34.92 -37.35 9.70
N LEU A 811 -35.55 -36.91 8.60
CA LEU A 811 -36.20 -35.59 8.49
C LEU A 811 -37.69 -35.64 8.88
N PRO A 812 -38.30 -34.51 9.27
CA PRO A 812 -39.74 -34.41 9.51
C PRO A 812 -40.58 -34.79 8.28
N GLN A 813 -41.76 -35.39 8.48
CA GLN A 813 -42.65 -35.89 7.39
C GLN A 813 -43.16 -34.83 6.41
N ARG A 814 -42.99 -33.53 6.70
CA ARG A 814 -43.41 -32.40 5.85
C ARG A 814 -42.26 -31.51 5.42
N ALA A 815 -41.02 -31.93 5.65
CA ALA A 815 -39.85 -31.16 5.30
C ALA A 815 -39.67 -31.10 3.77
N THR A 816 -39.51 -29.89 3.25
CA THR A 816 -39.10 -29.66 1.85
C THR A 816 -37.63 -29.27 1.82
N THR A 817 -36.78 -30.12 1.23
CA THR A 817 -35.33 -29.90 1.22
C THR A 817 -34.93 -28.83 0.21
N ARG A 818 -34.23 -27.80 0.70
CA ARG A 818 -33.72 -26.68 -0.10
C ARG A 818 -32.28 -26.90 -0.53
N PHE A 819 -31.41 -27.27 0.39
CA PHE A 819 -29.97 -27.36 0.19
C PHE A 819 -29.37 -28.47 1.04
N GLY A 820 -28.25 -29.05 0.61
CA GLY A 820 -27.54 -30.02 1.42
C GLY A 820 -26.09 -30.21 1.02
N CYS A 821 -25.23 -30.39 2.01
CA CYS A 821 -23.81 -30.67 1.85
C CYS A 821 -23.40 -31.89 2.68
N LEU A 822 -22.31 -32.52 2.27
CA LEU A 822 -21.79 -33.77 2.82
C LEU A 822 -20.28 -33.65 2.99
N ASP A 823 -19.76 -34.20 4.08
CA ASP A 823 -18.34 -34.46 4.26
C ASP A 823 -18.13 -35.69 5.15
N GLY A 824 -16.92 -36.26 5.16
CA GLY A 824 -16.61 -37.42 5.98
C GLY A 824 -15.24 -38.01 5.71
N THR A 825 -14.79 -38.88 6.62
CA THR A 825 -13.48 -39.52 6.51
C THR A 825 -13.55 -40.91 5.86
N SER A 826 -14.72 -41.56 5.92
CA SER A 826 -14.94 -42.90 5.36
C SER A 826 -16.42 -43.17 5.11
N GLY A 827 -16.75 -44.24 4.36
CA GLY A 827 -18.15 -44.65 4.18
C GLY A 827 -18.88 -45.12 5.45
N ARG A 828 -18.18 -45.13 6.61
CA ARG A 828 -18.74 -45.39 7.94
C ARG A 828 -18.75 -44.14 8.84
N ASP A 829 -18.28 -43.01 8.33
CA ASP A 829 -18.17 -41.77 9.08
C ASP A 829 -18.50 -40.61 8.13
N VAL A 830 -19.80 -40.36 7.96
CA VAL A 830 -20.33 -39.37 7.01
C VAL A 830 -21.24 -38.39 7.74
N TRP A 831 -21.01 -37.11 7.54
CA TRP A 831 -21.82 -36.02 8.07
C TRP A 831 -22.66 -35.42 6.95
N ALA A 832 -23.96 -35.30 7.18
CA ALA A 832 -24.90 -34.67 6.26
C ALA A 832 -25.57 -33.49 6.93
N ALA A 833 -25.41 -32.32 6.31
CA ALA A 833 -26.12 -31.10 6.70
C ALA A 833 -27.14 -30.72 5.63
N VAL A 834 -28.38 -30.49 6.04
CA VAL A 834 -29.52 -30.25 5.14
C VAL A 834 -30.34 -29.08 5.66
N VAL A 835 -30.68 -28.15 4.77
CA VAL A 835 -31.62 -27.04 5.05
C VAL A 835 -32.98 -27.42 4.50
N VAL A 836 -34.00 -27.38 5.36
CA VAL A 836 -35.37 -27.75 5.06
C VAL A 836 -36.33 -26.63 5.43
N ASP A 837 -37.46 -26.54 4.72
CA ASP A 837 -38.61 -25.77 5.18
C ASP A 837 -39.62 -26.73 5.84
N VAL A 838 -40.02 -26.42 7.08
CA VAL A 838 -41.02 -27.17 7.86
C VAL A 838 -42.03 -26.16 8.40
N ASP A 839 -43.31 -26.32 8.04
CA ASP A 839 -44.42 -25.44 8.48
C ASP A 839 -44.07 -23.92 8.36
N ASP A 840 -43.59 -23.51 7.18
CA ASP A 840 -43.13 -22.14 6.83
C ASP A 840 -41.92 -21.62 7.64
N ARG A 841 -41.20 -22.50 8.34
CA ARG A 841 -39.95 -22.17 9.03
C ARG A 841 -38.76 -22.86 8.37
N ARG A 842 -37.67 -22.12 8.21
CA ARG A 842 -36.41 -22.65 7.70
C ARG A 842 -35.60 -23.24 8.86
N GLU A 843 -35.23 -24.50 8.75
CA GLU A 843 -34.43 -25.21 9.73
C GLU A 843 -33.21 -25.87 9.09
N SER A 844 -32.10 -25.87 9.82
CA SER A 844 -30.89 -26.62 9.44
C SER A 844 -30.77 -27.86 10.29
N TRP A 845 -30.54 -28.98 9.64
CA TRP A 845 -30.40 -30.30 10.26
C TRP A 845 -29.00 -30.82 9.98
N LEU A 846 -28.34 -31.33 11.03
CA LEU A 846 -27.05 -31.98 10.93
C LEU A 846 -27.20 -33.41 11.45
N THR A 847 -26.70 -34.38 10.66
CA THR A 847 -26.82 -35.80 10.97
C THR A 847 -25.51 -36.51 10.70
N HIS A 848 -25.22 -37.53 11.51
CA HIS A 848 -24.00 -38.33 11.43
C HIS A 848 -24.35 -39.79 11.12
N TRP A 849 -23.69 -40.36 10.11
CA TRP A 849 -23.77 -41.75 9.73
C TRP A 849 -22.55 -42.49 10.26
N ASN A 850 -22.78 -43.48 11.11
CA ASN A 850 -21.74 -44.30 11.75
C ASN A 850 -21.49 -45.66 11.07
N GLY A 851 -22.06 -45.88 9.88
CA GLY A 851 -22.00 -47.15 9.16
C GLY A 851 -23.25 -48.02 9.30
N GLU A 852 -24.07 -47.81 10.34
CA GLU A 852 -25.29 -48.59 10.59
C GLU A 852 -26.57 -47.74 10.47
N GLY A 853 -26.52 -46.48 10.90
CA GLY A 853 -27.69 -45.59 10.92
C GLY A 853 -27.31 -44.10 10.99
N TRP A 854 -28.31 -43.25 10.71
CA TRP A 854 -28.21 -41.80 10.89
C TRP A 854 -28.59 -41.40 12.31
N HIS A 855 -27.77 -40.57 12.94
CA HIS A 855 -28.00 -39.97 14.23
C HIS A 855 -28.11 -38.45 14.06
N GLU A 856 -29.17 -37.85 14.59
CA GLU A 856 -29.31 -36.39 14.60
C GLU A 856 -28.33 -35.79 15.60
N VAL A 857 -27.62 -34.75 15.17
CA VAL A 857 -26.66 -34.00 15.98
C VAL A 857 -27.02 -32.53 15.90
N VAL A 858 -27.46 -31.93 17.01
CA VAL A 858 -27.90 -30.53 17.03
C VAL A 858 -26.80 -29.67 17.67
N PRO A 859 -26.15 -28.74 16.93
CA PRO A 859 -25.19 -27.81 17.51
C PRO A 859 -25.95 -26.76 18.34
N PRO A 860 -25.71 -26.62 19.65
CA PRO A 860 -26.41 -25.64 20.49
C PRO A 860 -26.40 -24.19 19.96
N PRO A 861 -25.29 -23.67 19.37
CA PRO A 861 -25.27 -22.30 18.81
C PRO A 861 -25.99 -22.15 17.47
N LEU A 862 -26.24 -23.25 16.75
CA LEU A 862 -26.90 -23.26 15.42
C LEU A 862 -28.31 -23.87 15.46
N GLY A 863 -28.70 -24.49 16.57
CA GLY A 863 -29.92 -25.29 16.67
C GLY A 863 -31.19 -24.46 16.51
N ARG A 864 -31.99 -24.77 15.48
CA ARG A 864 -33.31 -24.16 15.15
C ARG A 864 -33.38 -22.63 15.29
N ALA A 865 -32.25 -21.92 15.20
CA ALA A 865 -32.11 -20.50 15.52
C ALA A 865 -32.13 -19.59 14.28
N GLY A 866 -32.80 -20.00 13.20
CA GLY A 866 -32.82 -19.26 11.94
C GLY A 866 -31.44 -19.12 11.26
N VAL A 867 -30.51 -20.03 11.55
CA VAL A 867 -29.17 -20.10 10.94
C VAL A 867 -29.17 -21.19 9.85
N GLU A 868 -28.70 -20.84 8.66
CA GLU A 868 -28.56 -21.75 7.51
C GLU A 868 -27.18 -22.41 7.53
N ILE A 869 -27.10 -23.75 7.67
CA ILE A 869 -25.81 -24.45 7.56
C ILE A 869 -25.38 -24.46 6.09
N MET A 870 -24.21 -23.88 5.83
CA MET A 870 -23.64 -23.72 4.49
C MET A 870 -22.62 -24.80 4.16
N ARG A 871 -21.80 -25.19 5.14
CA ARG A 871 -20.71 -26.17 5.00
C ARG A 871 -20.52 -27.00 6.27
N VAL A 872 -20.07 -28.24 6.07
CA VAL A 872 -19.61 -29.16 7.11
C VAL A 872 -18.23 -29.67 6.70
N VAL A 873 -17.30 -29.72 7.66
CA VAL A 873 -15.94 -30.24 7.45
C VAL A 873 -15.62 -31.21 8.58
N ALA A 874 -15.32 -32.47 8.25
CA ALA A 874 -15.08 -33.54 9.22
C ALA A 874 -13.67 -34.12 9.09
N ARG A 875 -12.93 -34.15 10.20
CA ARG A 875 -11.63 -34.86 10.32
C ARG A 875 -11.74 -36.19 11.08
N GLY A 876 -12.96 -36.59 11.39
CA GLY A 876 -13.33 -37.84 12.03
C GLY A 876 -14.70 -37.71 12.67
N SER A 877 -15.08 -38.72 13.45
CA SER A 877 -16.36 -38.71 14.20
C SER A 877 -16.36 -37.75 15.39
N GLU A 878 -15.19 -37.30 15.84
CA GLU A 878 -15.02 -36.45 17.01
C GLU A 878 -14.43 -35.07 16.70
N ASP A 879 -14.14 -34.73 15.44
CA ASP A 879 -13.60 -33.41 15.10
C ASP A 879 -14.29 -32.86 13.85
N VAL A 880 -15.30 -32.01 14.07
CA VAL A 880 -16.21 -31.54 13.03
C VAL A 880 -16.42 -30.04 13.14
N TRP A 881 -16.28 -29.32 12.04
CA TRP A 881 -16.62 -27.91 11.94
C TRP A 881 -17.88 -27.70 11.11
N VAL A 882 -18.71 -26.77 11.57
CA VAL A 882 -19.92 -26.35 10.88
C VAL A 882 -19.86 -24.85 10.67
N LEU A 883 -20.03 -24.44 9.42
CA LEU A 883 -20.16 -23.04 9.03
C LEU A 883 -21.64 -22.75 8.74
N GLY A 884 -22.22 -21.86 9.52
CA GLY A 884 -23.58 -21.35 9.38
C GLY A 884 -23.63 -19.88 8.95
N ALA A 885 -24.76 -19.46 8.40
CA ALA A 885 -25.06 -18.07 8.06
C ALA A 885 -26.38 -17.61 8.71
N ARG A 886 -26.35 -16.49 9.43
CA ARG A 886 -27.53 -15.87 10.06
C ARG A 886 -27.84 -14.53 9.39
N LEU A 887 -29.11 -14.25 9.13
CA LEU A 887 -29.52 -12.93 8.68
C LEU A 887 -29.52 -11.94 9.87
N THR A 888 -28.95 -10.76 9.67
CA THR A 888 -28.90 -9.64 10.62
C THR A 888 -29.34 -8.36 9.90
N ASP A 889 -29.58 -7.29 10.66
CA ASP A 889 -30.00 -5.99 10.11
C ASP A 889 -28.93 -5.37 9.19
N GLU A 890 -27.65 -5.75 9.35
CA GLU A 890 -26.51 -5.29 8.55
C GLU A 890 -26.15 -6.27 7.41
N GLY A 891 -26.89 -7.37 7.23
CA GLY A 891 -26.63 -8.41 6.23
C GLY A 891 -26.45 -9.82 6.80
N ARG A 892 -25.83 -10.74 6.06
CA ARG A 892 -25.57 -12.12 6.54
C ARG A 892 -24.28 -12.20 7.35
N ALA A 893 -24.37 -12.61 8.62
CA ALA A 893 -23.22 -12.89 9.48
C ALA A 893 -22.87 -14.38 9.46
N SER A 894 -21.57 -14.69 9.43
CA SER A 894 -21.06 -16.06 9.49
C SER A 894 -20.88 -16.52 10.92
N VAL A 895 -21.31 -17.75 11.22
CA VAL A 895 -21.17 -18.39 12.53
C VAL A 895 -20.41 -19.69 12.32
N MET A 896 -19.32 -19.90 13.06
CA MET A 896 -18.51 -21.12 12.97
C MET A 896 -18.46 -21.82 14.32
N VAL A 897 -18.80 -23.11 14.31
CA VAL A 897 -18.81 -23.94 15.52
C VAL A 897 -18.03 -25.23 15.28
N ARG A 898 -17.33 -25.68 16.31
CA ARG A 898 -16.54 -26.92 16.34
C ARG A 898 -17.14 -27.91 17.31
N TRP A 899 -17.20 -29.18 16.93
CA TRP A 899 -17.44 -30.33 17.78
C TRP A 899 -16.13 -31.08 18.02
N ASP A 900 -15.82 -31.38 19.29
CA ASP A 900 -14.61 -32.10 19.70
C ASP A 900 -14.89 -33.53 20.21
N GLY A 901 -16.06 -34.09 19.89
CA GLY A 901 -16.51 -35.40 20.36
C GLY A 901 -17.29 -35.34 21.67
N ARG A 902 -17.26 -34.20 22.39
CA ARG A 902 -17.96 -34.04 23.68
C ARG A 902 -18.78 -32.77 23.77
N VAL A 903 -18.27 -31.66 23.24
CA VAL A 903 -18.90 -30.34 23.36
C VAL A 903 -18.79 -29.55 22.06
N TRP A 904 -19.82 -28.75 21.80
CA TRP A 904 -19.80 -27.74 20.75
C TRP A 904 -19.21 -26.44 21.28
N THR A 905 -18.26 -25.86 20.57
CA THR A 905 -17.59 -24.61 20.91
C THR A 905 -17.68 -23.63 19.74
N GLU A 906 -17.95 -22.36 20.03
CA GLU A 906 -17.88 -21.29 19.03
C GLU A 906 -16.41 -20.95 18.77
N ALA A 907 -16.02 -20.83 17.51
CA ALA A 907 -14.64 -20.53 17.15
C ALA A 907 -14.36 -19.03 17.34
N THR A 908 -13.26 -18.68 18.03
CA THR A 908 -12.83 -17.29 18.16
C THR A 908 -11.98 -16.90 16.95
N LEU A 909 -12.54 -16.05 16.09
CA LEU A 909 -11.77 -15.40 15.02
C LEU A 909 -10.84 -14.33 15.64
N PRO A 910 -9.75 -13.92 14.96
CA PRO A 910 -8.84 -12.90 15.48
C PRO A 910 -9.57 -11.61 15.89
N VAL A 911 -9.14 -11.01 17.01
CA VAL A 911 -9.75 -9.78 17.56
C VAL A 911 -9.71 -8.66 16.50
N GLY A 912 -10.87 -8.29 15.97
CA GLY A 912 -11.02 -7.22 14.97
C GLY A 912 -11.54 -7.67 13.60
N HIS A 913 -11.71 -8.96 13.33
CA HIS A 913 -12.29 -9.41 12.07
C HIS A 913 -13.82 -9.18 12.01
N ARG A 914 -14.29 -8.35 11.06
CA ARG A 914 -15.72 -8.06 10.81
C ARG A 914 -16.26 -8.66 9.49
N GLY A 915 -15.45 -9.39 8.73
CA GLY A 915 -15.79 -9.90 7.40
C GLY A 915 -16.64 -11.16 7.38
N ARG A 916 -17.34 -11.41 6.25
CA ARG A 916 -18.16 -12.62 6.03
C ARG A 916 -17.30 -13.81 5.59
N ILE A 917 -17.17 -14.83 6.43
CA ILE A 917 -16.56 -16.13 6.06
C ILE A 917 -17.51 -16.89 5.14
N THR A 918 -17.03 -17.31 3.97
CA THR A 918 -17.87 -17.96 2.96
C THR A 918 -17.50 -19.41 2.68
N SER A 919 -16.29 -19.81 3.06
CA SER A 919 -15.77 -21.16 2.78
C SER A 919 -14.88 -21.66 3.92
N LEU A 920 -14.90 -22.97 4.14
CA LEU A 920 -14.10 -23.68 5.14
C LEU A 920 -13.64 -25.03 4.56
N LEU A 921 -12.37 -25.39 4.76
CA LEU A 921 -11.77 -26.64 4.27
C LEU A 921 -10.74 -27.19 5.27
N ALA A 922 -10.63 -28.52 5.34
CA ALA A 922 -9.52 -29.21 5.99
C ALA A 922 -8.52 -29.76 4.97
N ALA A 923 -7.24 -29.49 5.21
CA ALA A 923 -6.11 -30.06 4.50
C ALA A 923 -5.79 -31.47 5.00
N GLY A 924 -5.13 -32.27 4.18
CA GLY A 924 -4.76 -33.66 4.50
C GLY A 924 -3.74 -33.80 5.64
N ASP A 925 -2.97 -32.74 5.91
CA ASP A 925 -2.04 -32.64 7.04
C ASP A 925 -2.74 -32.22 8.36
N GLY A 926 -4.02 -31.86 8.29
CA GLY A 926 -4.80 -31.41 9.42
C GLY A 926 -4.91 -29.90 9.59
N THR A 927 -4.36 -29.11 8.68
CA THR A 927 -4.51 -27.66 8.66
C THR A 927 -5.93 -27.27 8.25
N LEU A 928 -6.51 -26.25 8.89
CA LEU A 928 -7.78 -25.66 8.47
C LEU A 928 -7.56 -24.34 7.74
N TRP A 929 -8.36 -24.14 6.71
CA TRP A 929 -8.38 -22.90 5.95
C TRP A 929 -9.79 -22.34 5.91
N ALA A 930 -9.93 -21.06 6.26
CA ALA A 930 -11.16 -20.31 6.13
C ALA A 930 -10.91 -19.07 5.28
N VAL A 931 -11.86 -18.77 4.39
CA VAL A 931 -11.77 -17.60 3.51
C VAL A 931 -13.05 -16.80 3.59
N GLY A 932 -12.90 -15.48 3.66
CA GLY A 932 -14.01 -14.54 3.74
C GLY A 932 -13.73 -13.21 3.05
N GLY A 933 -14.80 -12.50 2.71
CA GLY A 933 -14.76 -11.18 2.06
C GLY A 933 -16.16 -10.60 1.89
N GLY A 934 -16.27 -9.28 1.99
CA GLY A 934 -17.50 -8.50 1.74
C GLY A 934 -17.45 -7.77 0.40
N GLN A 935 -18.59 -7.25 -0.07
CA GLN A 935 -18.55 -6.26 -1.16
C GLN A 935 -17.79 -5.03 -0.65
N GLY A 936 -16.60 -4.79 -1.20
CA GLY A 936 -15.78 -3.63 -0.85
C GLY A 936 -14.78 -3.83 0.31
N ASP A 937 -14.73 -5.00 0.95
CA ASP A 937 -13.72 -5.31 1.98
C ASP A 937 -12.57 -6.14 1.38
N ALA A 938 -11.35 -5.94 1.89
CA ALA A 938 -10.22 -6.81 1.55
C ALA A 938 -10.52 -8.26 1.96
N GLY A 939 -10.41 -9.19 1.01
CA GLY A 939 -10.54 -10.62 1.29
C GLY A 939 -9.51 -11.08 2.31
N VAL A 940 -9.93 -11.93 3.24
CA VAL A 940 -9.08 -12.48 4.30
C VAL A 940 -8.99 -13.98 4.15
N MET A 941 -7.76 -14.49 4.27
CA MET A 941 -7.46 -15.90 4.34
C MET A 941 -6.92 -16.21 5.73
N LEU A 942 -7.63 -17.08 6.43
CA LEU A 942 -7.28 -17.50 7.78
C LEU A 942 -6.78 -18.94 7.73
N ARG A 943 -5.63 -19.17 8.35
CA ARG A 943 -5.04 -20.50 8.51
C ARG A 943 -5.08 -20.90 9.97
N SER A 944 -5.32 -22.18 10.22
CA SER A 944 -5.19 -22.75 11.56
C SER A 944 -4.49 -24.11 11.51
N ASP A 945 -3.28 -24.15 12.04
CA ASP A 945 -2.44 -25.36 12.06
C ASP A 945 -2.78 -26.26 13.26
N ASP A 946 -3.62 -25.79 14.18
CA ASP A 946 -3.97 -26.48 15.44
C ASP A 946 -5.44 -26.94 15.52
N GLY A 947 -6.07 -27.11 14.36
CA GLY A 947 -7.47 -27.56 14.26
C GLY A 947 -8.46 -26.48 14.71
N GLY A 948 -8.24 -25.24 14.30
CA GLY A 948 -9.19 -24.13 14.46
C GLY A 948 -9.20 -23.49 15.85
N ARG A 949 -8.20 -23.76 16.71
CA ARG A 949 -8.12 -23.11 18.04
C ARG A 949 -7.49 -21.73 17.93
N HIS A 950 -6.46 -21.61 17.11
CA HIS A 950 -5.86 -20.32 16.75
C HIS A 950 -5.94 -20.12 15.25
N TRP A 951 -6.42 -18.95 14.87
CA TRP A 951 -6.48 -18.52 13.47
C TRP A 951 -5.44 -17.42 13.26
N GLU A 952 -4.57 -17.62 12.29
CA GLU A 952 -3.61 -16.63 11.85
C GLU A 952 -4.08 -16.03 10.53
N SER A 953 -3.94 -14.71 10.39
CA SER A 953 -4.12 -14.07 9.09
C SER A 953 -2.91 -14.43 8.24
N ASP A 954 -3.14 -15.15 7.15
CA ASP A 954 -2.13 -15.35 6.13
C ASP A 954 -2.20 -14.20 5.11
N ALA A 955 -1.09 -13.92 4.43
CA ALA A 955 -1.03 -12.88 3.41
C ALA A 955 -1.88 -13.31 2.20
N ALA A 956 -3.16 -12.93 2.21
CA ALA A 956 -4.03 -13.09 1.07
C ALA A 956 -3.57 -12.17 -0.07
N PRO A 957 -3.67 -12.60 -1.34
CA PRO A 957 -3.67 -11.66 -2.46
C PRO A 957 -4.76 -10.60 -2.23
N SER A 958 -4.54 -9.36 -2.67
CA SER A 958 -5.46 -8.22 -2.47
C SER A 958 -6.86 -8.37 -3.10
N SER A 959 -7.22 -9.55 -3.60
CA SER A 959 -8.42 -9.85 -4.38
C SER A 959 -9.02 -11.24 -4.10
N VAL A 960 -9.13 -11.66 -2.83
CA VAL A 960 -9.79 -12.93 -2.49
C VAL A 960 -11.31 -12.73 -2.35
N LEU A 961 -12.11 -13.34 -3.24
CA LEU A 961 -13.57 -13.26 -3.21
C LEU A 961 -14.26 -14.63 -3.44
N LEU A 962 -15.29 -14.88 -2.62
CA LEU A 962 -16.45 -15.78 -2.72
C LEU A 962 -16.33 -17.10 -3.54
N GLY A 963 -15.80 -18.19 -2.97
CA GLY A 963 -15.90 -19.53 -3.58
C GLY A 963 -15.27 -20.68 -2.79
N ASP A 964 -15.52 -21.94 -3.20
CA ASP A 964 -14.92 -23.13 -2.58
C ASP A 964 -13.39 -23.18 -2.80
N ILE A 965 -12.67 -23.75 -1.83
CA ILE A 965 -11.22 -23.95 -1.85
C ILE A 965 -10.92 -25.43 -2.17
N VAL A 966 -9.93 -25.72 -3.01
CA VAL A 966 -9.40 -27.08 -3.22
C VAL A 966 -7.89 -27.08 -2.97
N LEU A 967 -7.45 -27.97 -2.09
CA LEU A 967 -6.03 -28.21 -1.80
C LEU A 967 -5.56 -29.48 -2.51
N LEU A 968 -4.46 -29.40 -3.24
CA LEU A 968 -3.83 -30.57 -3.86
C LEU A 968 -2.73 -31.16 -2.94
N PRO A 969 -2.62 -32.49 -2.83
CA PRO A 969 -1.67 -33.17 -1.94
C PRO A 969 -0.20 -33.17 -2.44
N ASP A 970 0.13 -32.42 -3.49
CA ASP A 970 1.53 -32.29 -3.94
C ASP A 970 2.31 -31.45 -2.93
N ALA A 971 3.59 -31.78 -2.67
CA ALA A 971 4.37 -31.29 -1.52
C ALA A 971 4.58 -29.76 -1.43
N ASP A 972 4.11 -29.01 -2.43
CA ASP A 972 4.16 -27.55 -2.54
C ASP A 972 2.77 -26.87 -2.49
N GLY A 973 1.70 -27.60 -2.16
CA GLY A 973 0.40 -27.05 -1.75
C GLY A 973 -0.26 -26.04 -2.71
N PHE A 974 -0.87 -26.49 -3.81
CA PHE A 974 -1.76 -25.60 -4.56
C PHE A 974 -3.01 -25.31 -3.74
N LEU A 975 -3.38 -24.02 -3.66
CA LEU A 975 -4.62 -23.57 -3.06
C LEU A 975 -5.46 -22.94 -4.16
N VAL A 976 -6.39 -23.71 -4.72
CA VAL A 976 -7.35 -23.19 -5.69
C VAL A 976 -8.49 -22.58 -4.90
N GLY A 977 -8.72 -21.28 -4.98
CA GLY A 977 -9.89 -20.68 -4.34
C GLY A 977 -10.14 -19.25 -4.79
N GLY A 978 -11.32 -19.00 -5.34
CA GLY A 978 -11.91 -17.67 -5.47
C GLY A 978 -12.53 -17.40 -6.84
N ALA A 979 -13.86 -17.21 -6.86
CA ALA A 979 -14.57 -16.59 -7.97
C ALA A 979 -14.81 -15.13 -7.64
N ALA A 980 -14.22 -14.22 -8.42
CA ALA A 980 -14.52 -12.80 -8.36
C ALA A 980 -15.78 -12.50 -9.17
N ASP A 981 -16.25 -11.24 -9.10
CA ASP A 981 -17.21 -10.67 -10.06
C ASP A 981 -16.70 -10.77 -11.52
N ASP A 982 -15.42 -11.10 -11.70
CA ASP A 982 -14.69 -11.21 -12.97
C ASP A 982 -14.30 -12.66 -13.38
N GLY A 983 -14.76 -13.69 -12.66
CA GLY A 983 -14.52 -15.10 -12.99
C GLY A 983 -13.65 -15.89 -11.98
N MET A 984 -13.24 -17.11 -12.34
CA MET A 984 -12.48 -18.02 -11.47
C MET A 984 -10.97 -17.81 -11.57
N ALA A 985 -10.27 -17.68 -10.44
CA ALA A 985 -8.81 -17.51 -10.40
C ALA A 985 -8.10 -18.74 -9.82
N LEU A 986 -6.92 -19.05 -10.35
CA LEU A 986 -6.01 -20.06 -9.80
C LEU A 986 -4.86 -19.37 -9.06
N PHE A 987 -4.67 -19.76 -7.79
CA PHE A 987 -3.53 -19.32 -6.99
C PHE A 987 -2.58 -20.50 -6.81
N ARG A 988 -1.34 -20.30 -7.25
CA ARG A 988 -0.28 -21.29 -7.06
C ARG A 988 0.64 -20.81 -5.97
N TRP A 989 0.80 -21.64 -4.93
CA TRP A 989 1.92 -21.55 -4.02
C TRP A 989 3.13 -22.09 -4.78
N GLU A 990 4.02 -21.21 -5.24
CA GLU A 990 5.27 -21.62 -5.88
C GLU A 990 6.39 -21.53 -4.87
N ARG A 991 7.01 -22.66 -4.53
CA ARG A 991 8.42 -22.69 -4.16
C ARG A 991 9.23 -22.38 -5.41
N ILE A 992 9.80 -21.18 -5.52
CA ILE A 992 10.47 -20.75 -6.75
C ILE A 992 11.87 -21.36 -6.80
N ARG A 993 12.02 -22.59 -7.30
CA ARG A 993 13.31 -23.33 -7.42
C ARG A 993 14.55 -22.52 -7.82
#